data_AF-A0A4Y2TDT7-F1
#
_entry.id   AF-A0A4Y2TDT7-F1
#
_cell.length_a   1.000
_cell.length_b   1.000
_cell.length_c   1.000
_cell.angle_alpha   90.00
_cell.angle_beta   90.00
_cell.angle_gamma   90.00
#
_symmetry.space_group_name_H-M   'P 1'
#
loop_
_entity.id
_entity.type
_entity.pdbx_description
1 polymer ?
#
loop_
_entity_poly.entity_id
_entity_poly.type
_entity_poly.pdbx_seq_one_letter_code
_entity_poly.pdbx_strand_id
1 'polypeptide(L)'
;MFFSLDRYFIPIHTKSGEKSVGPSIRSGPGFCPRINKTANGSTEILVASGISKRISVKVDNIQQHIARMRFLCQFNIEGRVKQVNAQLIGEIMYCEEMVFSYSTQAPNITAAFAVIWDVNKPFDNPENIHVLIFRCSGMAQSCGICLELPEKYKCGWCQDTDNSCQVYEHCNRLPTLWLDRKQTCPNPQILSFTPKSGPWEGGTNITIEGINLGRVFQDIANNVRVIHEDRKVIAECVPHEELYVKTTQIVCHVEKPPNLTTGLISGPMMGYIEVKVQNDYTARSREQYSFVNPRITSIKPSKGPKSGGTVLEIWGLHMDAGSRAEAFVGGLPCNVTSRDANKAVCVTSASKETVPQTVRIKFDNGLRVFEDYKFLYVEDPSITYVESGSTGQRGIPKGIPSGGITISVKGTNLNAVQFPFMYTLVEGEEYNSSCIVESQTEMKCKSPRVPAEKLDFSGDDMDAHPIELEYGFKMDYVTQVQNLSSNPRYSKFMMYPDPIYYPFSEKNGIKYYKSDYLTINGMNLDRASQETDVVVRIGTSYCNVTSLSRSQLTCRPPTTQPAARDANGKPDANKIPEVVVEVGDHLKFTIGKLSYELPSNQDSTLTKPVIIGVITGACILVVIVIIILIAYRRKSTESSRVLKNMQEQMDVLELRVASECKEAFAELQTEMTDLTSDLTTGGIPFLDYRTYAMKVLLPNNDDHSVLRDMQ
;
A
#
# COMPACT_ATOMS: atom_id res chain seq x y z
N MET A 1 -7.89 -25.57 -33.87
CA MET A 1 -8.55 -24.75 -34.91
C MET A 1 -7.43 -24.12 -35.74
N PHE A 2 -7.07 -24.77 -36.84
CA PHE A 2 -6.09 -24.28 -37.81
C PHE A 2 -6.86 -23.54 -38.90
N PHE A 3 -6.50 -22.29 -39.20
CA PHE A 3 -6.90 -21.63 -40.44
C PHE A 3 -5.68 -21.29 -41.28
N SER A 4 -5.68 -21.91 -42.46
CA SER A 4 -4.83 -21.68 -43.61
C SER A 4 -5.02 -20.27 -44.15
N LEU A 5 -3.92 -19.64 -44.60
CA LEU A 5 -3.93 -18.60 -45.62
C LEU A 5 -2.65 -18.75 -46.46
N ASP A 6 -2.77 -19.59 -47.49
CA ASP A 6 -1.86 -19.64 -48.63
C ASP A 6 -2.13 -18.46 -49.59
N ARG A 7 -1.06 -18.06 -50.30
CA ARG A 7 -0.94 -17.11 -51.44
C ARG A 7 -0.64 -15.67 -51.06
N TYR A 8 0.61 -15.25 -51.31
CA TYR A 8 0.99 -14.43 -52.47
C TYR A 8 2.52 -14.24 -52.43
N PHE A 9 3.28 -15.17 -53.02
CA PHE A 9 4.66 -14.89 -53.43
C PHE A 9 4.71 -14.90 -54.95
N ILE A 10 4.87 -13.70 -55.50
CA ILE A 10 5.10 -13.41 -56.91
C ILE A 10 6.52 -13.90 -57.23
N PRO A 11 6.73 -14.88 -58.14
CA PRO A 11 8.06 -15.22 -58.58
C PRO A 11 8.52 -14.18 -59.58
N ILE A 12 9.49 -13.35 -59.19
CA ILE A 12 10.21 -12.48 -60.12
C ILE A 12 11.05 -13.40 -61.01
N HIS A 13 10.51 -13.73 -62.19
CA HIS A 13 11.24 -14.29 -63.30
C HIS A 13 12.25 -13.25 -63.81
N THR A 14 13.51 -13.33 -63.38
CA THR A 14 14.63 -12.74 -64.13
C THR A 14 15.18 -13.78 -65.11
N LYS A 15 14.78 -13.59 -66.37
CA LYS A 15 15.24 -14.30 -67.55
C LYS A 15 16.76 -14.13 -67.74
N SER A 16 17.47 -15.26 -67.81
CA SER A 16 18.49 -15.46 -68.84
C SER A 16 18.51 -16.94 -69.24
N GLY A 17 17.41 -17.39 -69.84
CA GLY A 17 17.35 -18.65 -70.56
C GLY A 17 17.38 -18.35 -72.05
N GLU A 18 18.55 -18.48 -72.69
CA GLU A 18 18.57 -18.82 -74.11
C GLU A 18 17.84 -20.15 -74.27
N LYS A 19 16.71 -20.13 -74.96
CA LYS A 19 15.97 -21.34 -75.33
C LYS A 19 16.77 -22.08 -76.41
N SER A 20 17.65 -23.00 -76.02
CA SER A 20 18.05 -24.08 -76.92
C SER A 20 17.03 -25.22 -76.80
N VAL A 21 16.32 -25.53 -77.88
CA VAL A 21 15.46 -26.71 -77.96
C VAL A 21 16.36 -27.94 -78.15
N GLY A 22 16.50 -28.73 -77.09
CA GLY A 22 17.21 -30.01 -77.04
C GLY A 22 17.26 -30.50 -75.59
N PRO A 23 17.25 -31.81 -75.31
CA PRO A 23 17.37 -32.31 -73.94
C PRO A 23 18.78 -31.96 -73.44
N SER A 24 18.89 -31.02 -72.49
CA SER A 24 20.14 -30.86 -71.75
C SER A 24 20.40 -32.16 -70.99
N ILE A 25 21.51 -32.83 -71.33
CA ILE A 25 22.00 -34.07 -70.69
C ILE A 25 22.21 -33.87 -69.18
N ARG A 26 22.23 -32.62 -68.69
CA ARG A 26 22.39 -32.24 -67.28
C ARG A 26 21.33 -31.22 -66.90
N SER A 27 20.15 -31.70 -66.51
CA SER A 27 19.03 -30.86 -66.04
C SER A 27 18.73 -31.20 -64.58
N GLY A 28 18.85 -30.22 -63.67
CA GLY A 28 18.50 -30.39 -62.25
C GLY A 28 19.37 -29.54 -61.30
N PRO A 29 18.91 -29.27 -60.07
CA PRO A 29 19.60 -28.40 -59.10
C PRO A 29 20.99 -28.92 -58.69
N GLY A 30 21.25 -30.22 -58.88
CA GLY A 30 22.56 -30.85 -58.59
C GLY A 30 23.67 -30.56 -59.60
N PHE A 31 23.39 -29.85 -60.71
CA PHE A 31 24.37 -29.51 -61.75
C PHE A 31 24.76 -28.02 -61.79
N CYS A 32 24.20 -27.20 -60.91
CA CYS A 32 24.56 -25.80 -60.79
C CYS A 32 25.95 -25.63 -60.16
N PRO A 33 26.76 -24.65 -60.62
CA PRO A 33 27.99 -24.24 -59.94
C PRO A 33 27.67 -23.83 -58.50
N ARG A 34 28.27 -24.53 -57.54
CA ARG A 34 27.95 -24.34 -56.12
C ARG A 34 29.17 -24.39 -55.23
N ILE A 35 29.07 -23.72 -54.11
CA ILE A 35 30.00 -23.81 -52.99
C ILE A 35 29.61 -25.03 -52.17
N ASN A 36 30.53 -25.97 -51.99
CA ASN A 36 30.25 -27.24 -51.33
C ASN A 36 30.66 -27.20 -49.85
N LYS A 37 31.94 -26.97 -49.56
CA LYS A 37 32.46 -26.94 -48.19
C LYS A 37 33.68 -26.04 -48.08
N THR A 38 34.03 -25.64 -46.87
CA THR A 38 35.32 -24.98 -46.62
C THR A 38 36.47 -25.99 -46.68
N ALA A 39 37.70 -25.50 -46.77
CA ALA A 39 38.90 -26.34 -46.73
C ALA A 39 38.97 -27.26 -45.50
N ASN A 40 38.34 -26.86 -44.39
CA ASN A 40 38.35 -27.59 -43.12
C ASN A 40 37.06 -28.38 -42.88
N GLY A 41 36.11 -28.38 -43.82
CA GLY A 41 34.84 -29.10 -43.71
C GLY A 41 33.77 -28.45 -42.82
N SER A 42 34.04 -27.28 -42.21
CA SER A 42 33.02 -26.50 -41.48
C SER A 42 32.22 -25.62 -42.44
N THR A 43 30.99 -25.24 -42.07
CA THR A 43 30.20 -24.20 -42.77
C THR A 43 30.59 -22.79 -42.30
N GLU A 44 31.13 -22.67 -41.09
CA GLU A 44 31.61 -21.41 -40.52
C GLU A 44 33.09 -21.18 -40.85
N ILE A 45 33.43 -20.00 -41.38
CA ILE A 45 34.82 -19.54 -41.53
C ILE A 45 35.12 -18.48 -40.46
N LEU A 46 35.92 -18.84 -39.47
CA LEU A 46 36.24 -17.98 -38.33
C LEU A 46 37.33 -16.96 -38.66
N VAL A 47 37.09 -15.68 -38.38
CA VAL A 47 38.08 -14.60 -38.56
C VAL A 47 38.05 -13.64 -37.38
N ALA A 48 39.20 -13.35 -36.78
CA ALA A 48 39.27 -12.31 -35.75
C ALA A 48 39.20 -10.92 -36.42
N SER A 49 38.40 -10.03 -35.85
CA SER A 49 38.23 -8.66 -36.35
C SER A 49 39.55 -7.90 -36.33
N GLY A 50 39.96 -7.34 -37.47
CA GLY A 50 41.21 -6.59 -37.64
C GLY A 50 42.33 -7.40 -38.29
N ILE A 51 42.17 -8.73 -38.41
CA ILE A 51 43.16 -9.60 -39.06
C ILE A 51 42.92 -9.68 -40.56
N SER A 52 44.02 -9.64 -41.31
CA SER A 52 44.07 -9.94 -42.74
C SER A 52 44.07 -11.46 -42.94
N LYS A 53 43.11 -11.98 -43.71
CA LYS A 53 42.98 -13.42 -43.92
C LYS A 53 42.54 -13.75 -45.34
N ARG A 54 43.14 -14.80 -45.91
CA ARG A 54 42.71 -15.39 -47.17
C ARG A 54 41.62 -16.43 -46.92
N ILE A 55 40.58 -16.43 -47.76
CA ILE A 55 39.46 -17.37 -47.68
C ILE A 55 39.56 -18.37 -48.81
N SER A 56 39.36 -19.66 -48.52
CA SER A 56 39.31 -20.71 -49.53
C SER A 56 38.11 -21.64 -49.33
N VAL A 57 37.45 -21.97 -50.43
CA VAL A 57 36.26 -22.84 -50.44
C VAL A 57 36.33 -23.83 -51.58
N LYS A 58 35.84 -25.04 -51.35
CA LYS A 58 35.69 -26.06 -52.39
C LYS A 58 34.42 -25.78 -53.19
N VAL A 59 34.55 -25.82 -54.51
CA VAL A 59 33.43 -25.61 -55.45
C VAL A 59 33.22 -26.85 -56.31
N ASP A 60 31.95 -27.12 -56.62
CA ASP A 60 31.54 -28.25 -57.46
C ASP A 60 30.88 -27.76 -58.76
N ASN A 61 30.80 -28.66 -59.75
CA ASN A 61 30.06 -28.45 -61.01
C ASN A 61 30.54 -27.25 -61.85
N ILE A 62 31.82 -26.91 -61.76
CA ILE A 62 32.41 -25.84 -62.57
C ILE A 62 32.64 -26.35 -64.00
N GLN A 63 31.91 -25.78 -64.96
CA GLN A 63 32.08 -26.12 -66.38
C GLN A 63 33.33 -25.47 -66.96
N GLN A 64 33.92 -26.06 -68.02
CA GLN A 64 35.19 -25.61 -68.60
C GLN A 64 35.14 -24.17 -69.13
N HIS A 65 33.97 -23.70 -69.57
CA HIS A 65 33.79 -22.31 -69.99
C HIS A 65 33.74 -21.33 -68.81
N ILE A 66 33.19 -21.74 -67.66
CA ILE A 66 33.15 -20.95 -66.41
C ILE A 66 34.56 -20.85 -65.84
N ALA A 67 35.33 -21.93 -65.87
CA ALA A 67 36.70 -22.00 -65.34
C ALA A 67 37.68 -21.00 -65.99
N ARG A 68 37.37 -20.46 -67.17
CA ARG A 68 38.19 -19.45 -67.87
C ARG A 68 37.79 -18.01 -67.55
N MET A 69 36.71 -17.81 -66.80
CA MET A 69 36.20 -16.48 -66.43
C MET A 69 36.94 -15.92 -65.21
N ARG A 70 36.81 -14.60 -65.00
CA ARG A 70 37.27 -13.95 -63.76
C ARG A 70 36.30 -14.24 -62.63
N PHE A 71 36.84 -14.58 -61.46
CA PHE A 71 36.09 -14.79 -60.23
C PHE A 71 36.35 -13.68 -59.22
N LEU A 72 35.32 -13.31 -58.47
CA LEU A 72 35.36 -12.37 -57.36
C LEU A 72 34.74 -13.03 -56.12
N CYS A 73 35.37 -12.87 -54.96
CA CYS A 73 34.72 -13.20 -53.70
C CYS A 73 34.05 -11.95 -53.15
N GLN A 74 32.76 -12.05 -52.84
CA GLN A 74 31.96 -10.98 -52.26
C GLN A 74 31.62 -11.29 -50.81
N PHE A 75 31.85 -10.30 -49.94
CA PHE A 75 31.53 -10.34 -48.52
C PHE A 75 30.58 -9.19 -48.18
N ASN A 76 29.47 -9.49 -47.53
CA ASN A 76 28.56 -8.49 -47.00
C ASN A 76 28.75 -8.39 -45.48
N ILE A 77 29.40 -7.31 -45.03
CA ILE A 77 29.73 -7.05 -43.63
C ILE A 77 28.95 -5.83 -43.17
N GLU A 78 27.98 -5.99 -42.26
CA GLU A 78 27.13 -4.90 -41.76
C GLU A 78 26.43 -4.09 -42.89
N GLY A 79 26.00 -4.78 -43.96
CA GLY A 79 25.37 -4.14 -45.12
C GLY A 79 26.35 -3.52 -46.12
N ARG A 80 27.66 -3.54 -45.83
CA ARG A 80 28.71 -3.06 -46.74
C ARG A 80 29.29 -4.22 -47.54
N VAL A 81 29.15 -4.12 -48.86
CA VAL A 81 29.66 -5.12 -49.79
C VAL A 81 31.14 -4.83 -50.09
N LYS A 82 32.01 -5.80 -49.82
CA LYS A 82 33.43 -5.82 -50.20
C LYS A 82 33.69 -6.93 -51.20
N GLN A 83 34.51 -6.67 -52.22
CA GLN A 83 34.87 -7.64 -53.25
C GLN A 83 36.39 -7.73 -53.36
N VAL A 84 36.90 -8.95 -53.53
CA VAL A 84 38.32 -9.26 -53.77
C VAL A 84 38.44 -10.23 -54.93
N ASN A 85 39.58 -10.26 -55.62
CA ASN A 85 39.73 -11.23 -56.71
C ASN A 85 39.82 -12.65 -56.16
N ALA A 86 39.44 -13.62 -56.99
CA ALA A 86 39.55 -15.02 -56.65
C ALA A 86 40.14 -15.83 -57.81
N GLN A 87 40.87 -16.89 -57.45
CA GLN A 87 41.50 -17.81 -58.40
C GLN A 87 41.02 -19.23 -58.14
N LEU A 88 40.65 -19.93 -59.21
CA LEU A 88 40.28 -21.35 -59.16
C LEU A 88 41.53 -22.20 -59.41
N ILE A 89 41.92 -23.04 -58.46
CA ILE A 89 43.03 -24.00 -58.60
C ILE A 89 42.49 -25.40 -58.26
N GLY A 90 42.41 -26.26 -59.28
CA GLY A 90 41.75 -27.56 -59.15
C GLY A 90 40.25 -27.38 -58.85
N GLU A 91 39.81 -27.82 -57.67
CA GLU A 91 38.43 -27.70 -57.18
C GLU A 91 38.28 -26.65 -56.06
N ILE A 92 39.33 -25.85 -55.80
CA ILE A 92 39.35 -24.89 -54.70
C ILE A 92 39.40 -23.47 -55.24
N MET A 93 38.45 -22.65 -54.80
CA MET A 93 38.44 -21.21 -54.99
C MET A 93 39.26 -20.55 -53.88
N TYR A 94 40.27 -19.77 -54.25
CA TYR A 94 41.09 -18.97 -53.35
C TYR A 94 40.77 -17.49 -53.55
N CYS A 95 40.17 -16.87 -52.55
CA CYS A 95 39.99 -15.41 -52.48
C CYS A 95 41.31 -14.74 -52.08
N GLU A 96 41.60 -13.58 -52.66
CA GLU A 96 42.68 -12.70 -52.21
C GLU A 96 42.51 -12.28 -50.75
N GLU A 97 43.62 -11.89 -50.14
CA GLU A 97 43.66 -11.52 -48.74
C GLU A 97 42.96 -10.17 -48.50
N MET A 98 42.15 -10.09 -47.43
CA MET A 98 41.58 -8.82 -46.99
C MET A 98 41.41 -8.77 -45.48
N VAL A 99 41.32 -7.55 -44.95
CA VAL A 99 41.04 -7.29 -43.53
C VAL A 99 39.54 -7.35 -43.27
N PHE A 100 39.15 -8.24 -42.34
CA PHE A 100 37.79 -8.37 -41.86
C PHE A 100 37.61 -7.53 -40.59
N SER A 101 36.75 -6.52 -40.63
CA SER A 101 36.46 -5.66 -39.48
C SER A 101 35.02 -5.18 -39.53
N TYR A 102 34.46 -4.91 -38.35
CA TYR A 102 33.08 -4.44 -38.17
C TYR A 102 33.02 -3.30 -37.16
N SER A 103 31.88 -2.63 -37.01
CA SER A 103 31.75 -1.42 -36.17
C SER A 103 30.88 -1.61 -34.94
N THR A 104 29.99 -2.60 -34.95
CA THR A 104 29.14 -2.93 -33.80
C THR A 104 29.93 -3.36 -32.55
N GLN A 105 29.26 -3.25 -31.38
CA GLN A 105 29.79 -3.69 -30.08
C GLN A 105 29.51 -5.17 -29.77
N ALA A 106 28.88 -5.89 -30.70
CA ALA A 106 28.61 -7.31 -30.54
C ALA A 106 29.93 -8.11 -30.45
N PRO A 107 29.98 -9.23 -29.70
CA PRO A 107 31.19 -10.07 -29.60
C PRO A 107 31.59 -10.70 -30.94
N ASN A 108 30.60 -10.99 -31.78
CA ASN A 108 30.78 -11.53 -33.12
C ASN A 108 29.65 -11.09 -34.05
N ILE A 109 29.92 -11.16 -35.36
CA ILE A 109 28.93 -10.95 -36.41
C ILE A 109 29.11 -11.99 -37.51
N THR A 110 28.04 -12.24 -38.25
CA THR A 110 28.05 -13.12 -39.42
C THR A 110 28.00 -12.27 -40.68
N ALA A 111 28.97 -12.49 -41.58
CA ALA A 111 29.04 -11.86 -42.89
C ALA A 111 28.67 -12.88 -43.98
N ALA A 112 27.75 -12.48 -44.86
CA ALA A 112 27.34 -13.31 -45.99
C ALA A 112 28.47 -13.40 -47.01
N PHE A 113 28.67 -14.59 -47.57
CA PHE A 113 29.76 -14.90 -48.50
C PHE A 113 29.19 -15.43 -49.82
N ALA A 114 29.70 -14.90 -50.94
CA ALA A 114 29.36 -15.38 -52.27
C ALA A 114 30.61 -15.40 -53.17
N VAL A 115 30.68 -16.39 -54.06
CA VAL A 115 31.64 -16.40 -55.16
C VAL A 115 30.88 -15.96 -56.41
N ILE A 116 31.33 -14.86 -57.02
CA ILE A 116 30.72 -14.28 -58.21
C ILE A 116 31.62 -14.59 -59.40
N TRP A 117 31.01 -15.07 -60.48
CA TRP A 117 31.65 -15.19 -61.79
C TRP A 117 30.93 -14.26 -62.76
N ASP A 118 31.66 -13.78 -63.78
CA ASP A 118 31.12 -12.83 -64.75
C ASP A 118 30.61 -11.53 -64.06
N VAL A 119 29.77 -10.73 -64.71
CA VAL A 119 29.36 -9.40 -64.21
C VAL A 119 28.54 -9.43 -62.91
N ASN A 120 27.77 -10.50 -62.61
CA ASN A 120 26.92 -10.58 -61.39
C ASN A 120 26.27 -11.95 -61.11
N LYS A 121 26.91 -13.08 -61.47
CA LYS A 121 26.31 -14.42 -61.25
C LYS A 121 26.94 -15.07 -60.02
N PRO A 122 26.24 -15.19 -58.87
CA PRO A 122 26.77 -15.91 -57.72
C PRO A 122 26.69 -17.42 -57.94
N PHE A 123 27.62 -18.17 -57.36
CA PHE A 123 27.48 -19.61 -57.16
C PHE A 123 26.43 -19.88 -56.08
N ASP A 124 25.74 -21.01 -56.20
CA ASP A 124 24.79 -21.46 -55.20
C ASP A 124 25.54 -21.80 -53.90
N ASN A 125 24.99 -21.40 -52.74
CA ASN A 125 25.58 -21.68 -51.42
C ASN A 125 24.58 -22.46 -50.54
N PRO A 126 24.24 -23.71 -50.90
CA PRO A 126 23.20 -24.48 -50.21
C PRO A 126 23.55 -24.81 -48.75
N GLU A 127 24.83 -25.00 -48.45
CA GLU A 127 25.33 -25.29 -47.09
C GLU A 127 25.46 -24.01 -46.23
N ASN A 128 25.03 -22.86 -46.74
CA ASN A 128 25.07 -21.56 -46.07
C ASN A 128 26.47 -21.24 -45.48
N ILE A 129 27.51 -21.43 -46.27
CA ILE A 129 28.90 -21.11 -45.88
C ILE A 129 29.02 -19.61 -45.68
N HIS A 130 29.46 -19.20 -44.50
CA HIS A 130 29.53 -17.79 -44.11
C HIS A 130 30.79 -17.50 -43.30
N VAL A 131 31.12 -16.21 -43.18
CA VAL A 131 32.27 -15.75 -42.41
C VAL A 131 31.79 -15.25 -41.05
N LEU A 132 32.26 -15.85 -39.96
CA LEU A 132 31.99 -15.37 -38.61
C LEU A 132 33.18 -14.52 -38.14
N ILE A 133 32.94 -13.23 -37.98
CA ILE A 133 33.94 -12.25 -37.56
C ILE A 133 33.78 -11.99 -36.07
N PHE A 134 34.82 -12.21 -35.25
CA PHE A 134 34.71 -12.16 -33.78
C PHE A 134 35.77 -11.27 -33.13
N ARG A 135 35.53 -10.87 -31.87
CA ARG A 135 36.46 -10.15 -31.00
C ARG A 135 36.52 -10.82 -29.64
N CYS A 136 37.69 -11.38 -29.31
CA CYS A 136 37.92 -11.98 -27.99
C CYS A 136 37.62 -11.01 -26.83
N SER A 137 37.97 -9.73 -26.98
CA SER A 137 37.74 -8.70 -25.96
C SER A 137 36.26 -8.40 -25.69
N GLY A 138 35.39 -8.62 -26.70
CA GLY A 138 33.94 -8.52 -26.53
C GLY A 138 33.31 -9.78 -25.93
N MET A 139 34.04 -10.89 -25.91
CA MET A 139 33.56 -12.20 -25.42
C MET A 139 33.95 -12.47 -23.96
N ALA A 140 35.06 -11.90 -23.49
CA ALA A 140 35.54 -12.11 -22.13
C ALA A 140 36.29 -10.88 -21.60
N GLN A 141 35.98 -10.51 -20.35
CA GLN A 141 36.60 -9.37 -19.65
C GLN A 141 37.63 -9.81 -18.60
N SER A 142 37.70 -11.10 -18.27
CA SER A 142 38.67 -11.66 -17.33
C SER A 142 39.48 -12.77 -17.97
N CYS A 143 40.68 -12.99 -17.47
CA CYS A 143 41.56 -14.06 -17.92
C CYS A 143 40.86 -15.42 -17.85
N GLY A 144 40.23 -15.75 -16.72
CA GLY A 144 39.60 -17.05 -16.53
C GLY A 144 38.54 -17.35 -17.58
N ILE A 145 37.64 -16.39 -17.83
CA ILE A 145 36.59 -16.53 -18.85
C ILE A 145 37.22 -16.61 -20.25
N CYS A 146 38.24 -15.80 -20.52
CA CYS A 146 38.95 -15.77 -21.80
C CYS A 146 39.56 -17.14 -22.16
N LEU A 147 40.22 -17.77 -21.20
CA LEU A 147 40.84 -19.09 -21.40
C LEU A 147 39.83 -20.22 -21.49
N GLU A 148 38.60 -20.03 -21.01
CA GLU A 148 37.50 -20.97 -21.20
C GLU A 148 36.66 -20.76 -22.46
N LEU A 149 36.89 -19.68 -23.22
CA LEU A 149 36.24 -19.50 -24.53
C LEU A 149 36.53 -20.70 -25.45
N PRO A 150 35.56 -21.14 -26.28
CA PRO A 150 35.72 -22.31 -27.13
C PRO A 150 37.01 -22.26 -27.96
N GLU A 151 37.72 -23.39 -28.02
CA GLU A 151 39.05 -23.50 -28.65
C GLU A 151 39.05 -23.02 -30.11
N LYS A 152 37.91 -23.13 -30.80
CA LYS A 152 37.73 -22.65 -32.18
C LYS A 152 38.10 -21.18 -32.39
N TYR A 153 37.94 -20.33 -31.37
CA TYR A 153 38.25 -18.90 -31.45
C TYR A 153 39.73 -18.58 -31.24
N LYS A 154 40.52 -19.51 -30.68
CA LYS A 154 41.95 -19.30 -30.38
C LYS A 154 42.23 -18.00 -29.59
N CYS A 155 41.30 -17.61 -28.72
CA CYS A 155 41.47 -16.49 -27.81
C CYS A 155 42.43 -16.89 -26.67
N GLY A 156 43.21 -15.93 -26.20
CA GLY A 156 44.05 -16.05 -25.02
C GLY A 156 44.15 -14.71 -24.29
N TRP A 157 44.74 -14.71 -23.10
CA TRP A 157 44.80 -13.51 -22.28
C TRP A 157 46.11 -12.76 -22.51
N CYS A 158 46.03 -11.54 -23.03
CA CYS A 158 47.18 -10.70 -23.30
C CYS A 158 47.52 -9.83 -22.08
N GLN A 159 48.65 -10.10 -21.44
CA GLN A 159 49.19 -9.39 -20.28
C GLN A 159 50.02 -8.16 -20.67
N ASP A 160 49.49 -7.32 -21.56
CA ASP A 160 50.08 -6.03 -21.91
C ASP A 160 49.49 -4.89 -21.06
N THR A 161 49.73 -3.62 -21.39
CA THR A 161 49.21 -2.46 -20.66
C THR A 161 47.71 -2.52 -20.39
N ASP A 162 46.94 -3.03 -21.35
CA ASP A 162 45.47 -3.03 -21.30
C ASP A 162 44.87 -4.32 -20.72
N ASN A 163 45.68 -5.35 -20.40
CA ASN A 163 45.26 -6.65 -19.85
C ASN A 163 43.91 -7.15 -20.42
N SER A 164 43.92 -7.73 -21.62
CA SER A 164 42.67 -8.03 -22.33
C SER A 164 42.68 -9.36 -23.07
N CYS A 165 41.48 -9.89 -23.32
CA CYS A 165 41.30 -11.13 -24.08
C CYS A 165 41.50 -10.88 -25.58
N GLN A 166 42.53 -11.47 -26.18
CA GLN A 166 42.91 -11.24 -27.58
C GLN A 166 43.43 -12.51 -28.25
N VAL A 167 43.44 -12.53 -29.58
CA VAL A 167 44.17 -13.55 -30.35
C VAL A 167 45.67 -13.26 -30.32
N TYR A 168 46.49 -14.30 -30.46
CA TYR A 168 47.95 -14.20 -30.36
C TYR A 168 48.56 -13.13 -31.28
N GLU A 169 48.03 -13.01 -32.51
CA GLU A 169 48.51 -12.07 -33.52
C GLU A 169 48.35 -10.60 -33.13
N HIS A 170 47.42 -10.28 -32.22
CA HIS A 170 47.18 -8.93 -31.70
C HIS A 170 47.97 -8.62 -30.42
N CYS A 171 48.51 -9.64 -29.75
CA CYS A 171 49.20 -9.50 -28.46
C CYS A 171 50.72 -9.30 -28.61
N ASN A 172 51.17 -8.25 -29.33
CA ASN A 172 52.59 -7.91 -29.60
C ASN A 172 53.50 -9.07 -30.06
N ARG A 173 52.93 -10.25 -30.37
CA ARG A 173 53.59 -11.52 -30.74
C ARG A 173 54.68 -11.98 -29.76
N LEU A 174 54.62 -11.57 -28.50
CA LEU A 174 55.55 -12.02 -27.47
C LEU A 174 54.95 -13.22 -26.71
N PRO A 175 55.54 -14.43 -26.81
CA PRO A 175 55.00 -15.63 -26.17
C PRO A 175 54.86 -15.52 -24.65
N THR A 176 55.66 -14.66 -24.01
CA THR A 176 55.62 -14.44 -22.55
C THR A 176 54.45 -13.59 -22.08
N LEU A 177 53.81 -12.83 -22.98
CA LEU A 177 52.70 -11.92 -22.63
C LEU A 177 51.33 -12.52 -22.96
N TRP A 178 51.27 -13.55 -23.81
CA TRP A 178 50.00 -14.16 -24.22
C TRP A 178 49.79 -15.49 -23.50
N LEU A 179 48.84 -15.52 -22.57
CA LEU A 179 48.47 -16.73 -21.85
C LEU A 179 47.49 -17.57 -22.67
N ASP A 180 47.79 -18.86 -22.77
CA ASP A 180 46.93 -19.84 -23.42
C ASP A 180 46.11 -20.66 -22.43
N ARG A 181 45.21 -21.50 -22.95
CA ARG A 181 44.32 -22.37 -22.16
C ARG A 181 45.07 -23.34 -21.23
N LYS A 182 46.36 -23.63 -21.43
CA LYS A 182 47.12 -24.56 -20.58
C LYS A 182 47.71 -23.88 -19.35
N GLN A 183 47.69 -22.55 -19.30
CA GLN A 183 48.26 -21.77 -18.22
C GLN A 183 47.18 -21.32 -17.23
N THR A 184 47.64 -20.88 -16.05
CA THR A 184 46.78 -20.46 -14.95
C THR A 184 46.72 -18.94 -14.91
N CYS A 185 45.50 -18.41 -14.75
CA CYS A 185 45.29 -16.98 -14.68
C CYS A 185 45.84 -16.39 -13.38
N PRO A 186 46.68 -15.35 -13.46
CA PRO A 186 47.16 -14.66 -12.28
C PRO A 186 46.07 -13.82 -11.64
N ASN A 187 46.35 -13.33 -10.42
CA ASN A 187 45.52 -12.39 -9.67
C ASN A 187 44.08 -12.88 -9.45
N PRO A 188 43.87 -14.03 -8.79
CA PRO A 188 42.55 -14.43 -8.33
C PRO A 188 42.02 -13.42 -7.31
N GLN A 189 40.72 -13.15 -7.36
CA GLN A 189 40.07 -12.17 -6.48
C GLN A 189 38.74 -12.70 -5.96
N ILE A 190 38.49 -12.51 -4.68
CA ILE A 190 37.19 -12.75 -4.05
C ILE A 190 36.46 -11.40 -3.97
N LEU A 191 35.31 -11.31 -4.62
CA LEU A 191 34.47 -10.11 -4.63
C LEU A 191 33.52 -10.09 -3.45
N SER A 192 32.83 -11.21 -3.22
CA SER A 192 31.79 -11.39 -2.21
C SER A 192 31.73 -12.85 -1.77
N PHE A 193 31.11 -13.06 -0.61
CA PHE A 193 30.71 -14.40 -0.17
C PHE A 193 29.50 -14.33 0.74
N THR A 194 28.68 -15.37 0.76
CA THR A 194 27.50 -15.52 1.62
C THR A 194 27.35 -16.96 2.09
N PRO A 195 26.88 -17.24 3.33
CA PRO A 195 26.57 -16.27 4.40
C PRO A 195 27.84 -15.68 5.05
N LYS A 196 27.66 -14.63 5.88
CA LYS A 196 28.77 -13.95 6.59
C LYS A 196 29.15 -14.62 7.91
N SER A 197 28.28 -15.47 8.45
CA SER A 197 28.49 -16.17 9.70
C SER A 197 27.92 -17.59 9.63
N GLY A 198 28.40 -18.46 10.52
CA GLY A 198 27.88 -19.79 10.70
C GLY A 198 28.18 -20.36 12.09
N PRO A 199 27.50 -21.45 12.48
CA PRO A 199 27.68 -22.10 13.77
C PRO A 199 29.11 -22.61 13.99
N TRP A 200 29.54 -22.67 15.26
CA TRP A 200 30.85 -23.21 15.65
C TRP A 200 31.03 -24.68 15.28
N GLU A 201 29.92 -25.42 15.18
CA GLU A 201 29.88 -26.81 14.75
C GLU A 201 30.20 -27.00 13.26
N GLY A 202 30.35 -25.91 12.50
CA GLY A 202 30.52 -25.95 11.06
C GLY A 202 29.26 -26.43 10.35
N GLY A 203 29.43 -26.93 9.13
CA GLY A 203 28.33 -27.41 8.31
C GLY A 203 27.82 -26.41 7.28
N THR A 204 28.28 -25.16 7.37
CA THR A 204 27.82 -24.05 6.55
C THR A 204 28.32 -24.16 5.13
N ASN A 205 27.41 -24.12 4.16
CA ASN A 205 27.79 -23.96 2.76
C ASN A 205 27.97 -22.48 2.45
N ILE A 206 29.23 -22.04 2.25
CA ILE A 206 29.56 -20.70 1.80
C ILE A 206 29.59 -20.69 0.27
N THR A 207 28.92 -19.71 -0.32
CA THR A 207 29.04 -19.34 -1.73
C THR A 207 30.01 -18.17 -1.85
N ILE A 208 31.12 -18.38 -2.56
CA ILE A 208 32.20 -17.43 -2.82
C ILE A 208 32.09 -17.00 -4.29
N GLU A 209 32.04 -15.70 -4.54
CA GLU A 209 31.99 -15.12 -5.88
C GLU A 209 33.26 -14.31 -6.14
N GLY A 210 33.81 -14.44 -7.34
CA GLY A 210 35.10 -13.85 -7.65
C GLY A 210 35.51 -13.89 -9.12
N ILE A 211 36.79 -13.67 -9.34
CA ILE A 211 37.43 -13.62 -10.65
C ILE A 211 38.67 -14.51 -10.62
N ASN A 212 38.89 -15.28 -11.69
CA ASN A 212 40.02 -16.20 -11.85
C ASN A 212 40.11 -17.26 -10.72
N LEU A 213 38.98 -17.72 -10.17
CA LEU A 213 38.91 -18.69 -9.07
C LEU A 213 39.14 -20.15 -9.53
N GLY A 214 40.24 -20.39 -10.26
CA GLY A 214 40.53 -21.67 -10.90
C GLY A 214 39.79 -21.86 -12.22
N ARG A 215 40.30 -22.76 -13.06
CA ARG A 215 39.76 -23.04 -14.39
C ARG A 215 39.11 -24.42 -14.43
N VAL A 216 39.73 -25.37 -13.74
CA VAL A 216 39.17 -26.70 -13.46
C VAL A 216 39.01 -26.88 -11.95
N PHE A 217 38.09 -27.75 -11.54
CA PHE A 217 37.80 -27.98 -10.13
C PHE A 217 39.03 -28.42 -9.32
N GLN A 218 39.90 -29.22 -9.93
CA GLN A 218 41.14 -29.71 -9.31
C GLN A 218 42.09 -28.56 -8.89
N ASP A 219 41.97 -27.38 -9.49
CA ASP A 219 42.79 -26.22 -9.12
C ASP A 219 42.50 -25.73 -7.68
N ILE A 220 41.27 -25.98 -7.19
CA ILE A 220 40.75 -25.44 -5.92
C ILE A 220 40.29 -26.48 -4.90
N ALA A 221 40.19 -27.76 -5.27
CA ALA A 221 39.54 -28.82 -4.49
C ALA A 221 39.99 -28.95 -3.01
N ASN A 222 41.27 -28.66 -2.68
CA ASN A 222 41.80 -28.73 -1.31
C ASN A 222 42.41 -27.41 -0.82
N ASN A 223 42.00 -26.31 -1.45
CA ASN A 223 42.71 -25.04 -1.39
C ASN A 223 41.82 -23.88 -0.95
N VAL A 224 40.65 -24.17 -0.36
CA VAL A 224 39.74 -23.15 0.17
C VAL A 224 39.69 -23.26 1.69
N ARG A 225 40.00 -22.17 2.38
CA ARG A 225 40.16 -22.16 3.85
C ARG A 225 39.65 -20.88 4.47
N VAL A 226 39.30 -20.94 5.74
CA VAL A 226 39.13 -19.75 6.59
C VAL A 226 40.40 -19.58 7.39
N ILE A 227 41.05 -18.42 7.26
CA ILE A 227 42.33 -18.10 7.88
C ILE A 227 42.23 -16.89 8.82
N HIS A 228 42.99 -16.90 9.91
CA HIS A 228 43.13 -15.75 10.79
C HIS A 228 44.08 -14.70 10.18
N GLU A 229 44.18 -13.51 10.77
CA GLU A 229 45.06 -12.44 10.29
C GLU A 229 46.54 -12.81 10.24
N ASP A 230 46.99 -13.66 11.16
CA ASP A 230 48.35 -14.22 11.21
C ASP A 230 48.54 -15.44 10.29
N ARG A 231 47.62 -15.66 9.33
CA ARG A 231 47.63 -16.75 8.33
C ARG A 231 47.55 -18.17 8.89
N LYS A 232 47.15 -18.32 10.15
CA LYS A 232 46.80 -19.63 10.71
C LYS A 232 45.45 -20.08 10.17
N VAL A 233 45.35 -21.34 9.78
CA VAL A 233 44.09 -21.94 9.34
C VAL A 233 43.17 -22.10 10.55
N ILE A 234 41.97 -21.51 10.45
CA ILE A 234 40.89 -21.66 11.41
C ILE A 234 40.05 -22.88 11.06
N ALA A 235 39.67 -23.02 9.79
CA ALA A 235 38.87 -24.13 9.30
C ALA A 235 39.14 -24.37 7.81
N GLU A 236 39.03 -25.62 7.39
CA GLU A 236 39.01 -25.99 5.97
C GLU A 236 37.60 -25.75 5.40
N CYS A 237 37.51 -25.46 4.10
CA CYS A 237 36.25 -25.37 3.37
C CYS A 237 36.29 -26.31 2.17
N VAL A 238 35.49 -27.38 2.19
CA VAL A 238 35.51 -28.42 1.16
C VAL A 238 34.61 -28.01 0.00
N PRO A 239 35.13 -27.71 -1.20
CA PRO A 239 34.33 -27.29 -2.34
C PRO A 239 33.43 -28.41 -2.90
N HIS A 240 32.24 -28.06 -3.36
CA HIS A 240 31.32 -28.97 -4.06
C HIS A 240 31.56 -28.89 -5.58
N GLU A 241 31.88 -30.03 -6.21
CA GLU A 241 32.25 -30.08 -7.64
C GLU A 241 31.08 -29.72 -8.55
N GLU A 242 29.88 -30.20 -8.21
CA GLU A 242 28.65 -30.01 -8.98
C GLU A 242 28.10 -28.57 -8.93
N LEU A 243 28.52 -27.78 -7.94
CA LEU A 243 28.12 -26.38 -7.76
C LEU A 243 29.19 -25.39 -8.21
N TYR A 244 30.35 -25.88 -8.68
CA TYR A 244 31.44 -25.02 -9.11
C TYR A 244 31.15 -24.38 -10.47
N VAL A 245 31.12 -23.05 -10.52
CA VAL A 245 31.07 -22.30 -11.77
C VAL A 245 32.47 -21.82 -12.09
N LYS A 246 33.04 -22.41 -13.15
CA LYS A 246 34.42 -22.18 -13.57
C LYS A 246 34.81 -20.72 -13.49
N THR A 247 35.91 -20.43 -12.82
CA THR A 247 36.55 -19.11 -12.71
C THR A 247 35.79 -18.05 -11.91
N THR A 248 34.51 -18.23 -11.59
CA THR A 248 33.66 -17.16 -11.03
C THR A 248 33.03 -17.51 -9.69
N GLN A 249 32.72 -18.77 -9.40
CA GLN A 249 31.99 -19.13 -8.18
C GLN A 249 32.43 -20.47 -7.59
N ILE A 250 32.64 -20.49 -6.28
CA ILE A 250 32.91 -21.70 -5.50
C ILE A 250 31.85 -21.81 -4.41
N VAL A 251 31.17 -22.94 -4.32
CA VAL A 251 30.36 -23.29 -3.14
C VAL A 251 31.13 -24.32 -2.33
N CYS A 252 31.39 -24.04 -1.06
CA CYS A 252 32.17 -24.94 -0.20
C CYS A 252 31.54 -25.13 1.18
N HIS A 253 31.72 -26.32 1.73
CA HIS A 253 31.28 -26.72 3.06
C HIS A 253 32.35 -26.40 4.10
N VAL A 254 32.05 -25.50 5.04
CA VAL A 254 32.96 -25.11 6.10
C VAL A 254 32.97 -26.15 7.21
N GLU A 255 34.15 -26.69 7.50
CA GLU A 255 34.33 -27.63 8.60
C GLU A 255 34.38 -26.93 9.96
N LYS A 256 34.23 -27.70 11.04
CA LYS A 256 34.37 -27.18 12.40
C LYS A 256 35.83 -26.74 12.67
N PRO A 257 36.06 -25.63 13.38
CA PRO A 257 37.40 -25.27 13.83
C PRO A 257 37.99 -26.34 14.77
N PRO A 258 39.25 -26.80 14.57
CA PRO A 258 39.83 -27.90 15.33
C PRO A 258 40.16 -27.52 16.78
N ASN A 259 40.44 -26.24 17.05
CA ASN A 259 40.81 -25.73 18.38
C ASN A 259 39.61 -25.11 19.13
N LEU A 260 38.41 -25.64 18.93
CA LEU A 260 37.22 -25.17 19.65
C LEU A 260 37.24 -25.74 21.09
N THR A 261 37.90 -25.06 22.01
CA THR A 261 37.74 -25.35 23.45
C THR A 261 36.37 -24.87 23.88
N THR A 262 35.46 -25.82 24.11
CA THR A 262 34.05 -25.65 24.48
C THR A 262 33.81 -24.99 25.86
N GLY A 263 34.71 -24.12 26.32
CA GLY A 263 34.71 -23.61 27.69
C GLY A 263 34.93 -22.12 27.90
N LEU A 264 35.61 -21.36 27.03
CA LEU A 264 36.10 -20.02 27.44
C LEU A 264 36.35 -18.98 26.33
N ILE A 265 36.00 -19.22 25.06
CA ILE A 265 36.21 -18.18 24.02
C ILE A 265 35.10 -17.14 24.13
N SER A 266 35.44 -15.97 24.70
CA SER A 266 34.56 -14.83 25.01
C SER A 266 34.04 -14.06 23.79
N GLY A 267 33.97 -14.67 22.59
CA GLY A 267 33.52 -13.97 21.39
C GLY A 267 33.52 -14.81 20.12
N PRO A 268 32.98 -14.28 19.01
CA PRO A 268 33.01 -14.94 17.72
C PRO A 268 34.45 -15.10 17.22
N MET A 269 34.76 -16.27 16.66
CA MET A 269 36.04 -16.50 15.99
C MET A 269 35.91 -16.04 14.54
N MET A 270 36.73 -15.08 14.12
CA MET A 270 36.61 -14.44 12.80
C MET A 270 37.86 -14.71 11.95
N GLY A 271 37.66 -14.88 10.65
CA GLY A 271 38.73 -15.16 9.71
C GLY A 271 38.37 -14.78 8.28
N TYR A 272 39.36 -14.60 7.43
CA TYR A 272 39.18 -14.29 6.03
C TYR A 272 39.13 -15.58 5.22
N ILE A 273 38.33 -15.59 4.15
CA ILE A 273 38.31 -16.70 3.21
C ILE A 273 39.54 -16.57 2.30
N GLU A 274 40.32 -17.64 2.24
CA GLU A 274 41.47 -17.79 1.34
C GLU A 274 41.15 -18.85 0.30
N VAL A 275 41.41 -18.54 -0.97
CA VAL A 275 41.35 -19.49 -2.09
C VAL A 275 42.73 -19.53 -2.74
N LYS A 276 43.39 -20.68 -2.74
CA LYS A 276 44.61 -20.92 -3.52
C LYS A 276 44.28 -21.61 -4.83
N VAL A 277 44.80 -21.10 -5.93
CA VAL A 277 44.62 -21.67 -7.26
C VAL A 277 45.92 -22.33 -7.68
N GLN A 278 45.90 -23.66 -7.82
CA GLN A 278 47.08 -24.50 -8.14
C GLN A 278 48.29 -24.29 -7.20
N ASN A 279 48.08 -23.76 -5.99
CA ASN A 279 49.12 -23.34 -5.04
C ASN A 279 50.05 -22.20 -5.50
N ASP A 280 49.85 -21.66 -6.71
CA ASP A 280 50.69 -20.59 -7.28
C ASP A 280 50.13 -19.19 -6.96
N TYR A 281 48.80 -19.05 -6.94
CA TYR A 281 48.12 -17.78 -6.70
C TYR A 281 47.14 -17.88 -5.55
N THR A 282 47.01 -16.79 -4.78
CA THR A 282 46.15 -16.73 -3.59
C THR A 282 45.22 -15.53 -3.67
N ALA A 283 43.93 -15.75 -3.45
CA ALA A 283 42.93 -14.72 -3.23
C ALA A 283 42.50 -14.73 -1.77
N ARG A 284 42.30 -13.54 -1.19
CA ARG A 284 41.78 -13.36 0.16
C ARG A 284 40.55 -12.46 0.12
N SER A 285 39.51 -12.81 0.87
CA SER A 285 38.32 -11.98 1.01
C SER A 285 38.64 -10.65 1.68
N ARG A 286 37.84 -9.61 1.39
CA ARG A 286 37.95 -8.31 2.07
C ARG A 286 37.30 -8.33 3.45
N GLU A 287 36.20 -9.06 3.57
CA GLU A 287 35.44 -9.21 4.81
C GLU A 287 35.78 -10.53 5.50
N GLN A 288 35.53 -10.59 6.81
CA GLN A 288 35.73 -11.77 7.63
C GLN A 288 34.45 -12.61 7.70
N TYR A 289 34.61 -13.93 7.60
CA TYR A 289 33.62 -14.91 7.99
C TYR A 289 33.68 -15.13 9.51
N SER A 290 32.52 -15.25 10.15
CA SER A 290 32.41 -15.32 11.60
C SER A 290 31.79 -16.63 12.08
N PHE A 291 32.53 -17.37 12.90
CA PHE A 291 32.00 -18.50 13.65
C PHE A 291 31.29 -17.98 14.90
N VAL A 292 29.97 -18.14 14.94
CA VAL A 292 29.07 -17.65 15.99
C VAL A 292 28.35 -18.79 16.71
N ASN A 293 27.90 -18.54 17.94
CA ASN A 293 27.05 -19.47 18.67
C ASN A 293 25.63 -18.89 18.73
N PRO A 294 24.72 -19.31 17.82
CA PRO A 294 23.34 -18.87 17.85
C PRO A 294 22.69 -19.23 19.17
N ARG A 295 21.83 -18.35 19.70
CA ARG A 295 21.16 -18.58 20.98
C ARG A 295 19.74 -18.05 20.93
N ILE A 296 18.78 -18.87 21.35
CA ILE A 296 17.38 -18.47 21.50
C ILE A 296 17.23 -17.73 22.83
N THR A 297 16.53 -16.60 22.83
CA THR A 297 16.24 -15.79 24.02
C THR A 297 14.76 -15.75 24.36
N SER A 298 13.87 -15.81 23.37
CA SER A 298 12.42 -15.88 23.60
C SER A 298 11.67 -16.39 22.37
N ILE A 299 10.41 -16.78 22.56
CA ILE A 299 9.51 -17.16 21.48
C ILE A 299 8.19 -16.38 21.59
N LYS A 300 7.59 -16.01 20.47
CA LYS A 300 6.29 -15.31 20.46
C LYS A 300 5.48 -15.79 19.26
N PRO A 301 4.22 -16.23 19.45
CA PRO A 301 3.48 -16.34 20.70
C PRO A 301 3.89 -17.56 21.51
N SER A 302 3.43 -17.66 22.76
CA SER A 302 3.69 -18.82 23.63
C SER A 302 2.72 -19.99 23.42
N LYS A 303 1.69 -19.82 22.59
CA LYS A 303 0.67 -20.84 22.30
C LYS A 303 0.07 -20.66 20.90
N GLY A 304 -0.54 -21.72 20.38
CA GLY A 304 -1.28 -21.71 19.11
C GLY A 304 -2.17 -22.94 18.92
N PRO A 305 -3.10 -22.94 17.95
CA PRO A 305 -4.00 -24.05 17.66
C PRO A 305 -3.28 -25.34 17.30
N LYS A 306 -3.86 -26.49 17.67
CA LYS A 306 -3.34 -27.82 17.33
C LYS A 306 -3.31 -28.08 15.82
N SER A 307 -4.18 -27.43 15.05
CA SER A 307 -4.12 -27.47 13.58
C SER A 307 -2.81 -26.90 13.00
N GLY A 308 -2.03 -26.15 13.79
CA GLY A 308 -0.82 -25.48 13.32
C GLY A 308 -1.13 -24.24 12.48
N GLY A 309 -0.14 -23.77 11.72
CA GLY A 309 -0.23 -22.54 10.92
C GLY A 309 0.12 -21.28 11.72
N THR A 310 0.52 -21.41 12.98
CA THR A 310 0.90 -20.28 13.83
C THR A 310 2.25 -19.75 13.39
N VAL A 311 2.31 -18.45 13.10
CA VAL A 311 3.56 -17.74 12.80
C VAL A 311 4.33 -17.55 14.11
N LEU A 312 5.32 -18.39 14.34
CA LEU A 312 6.17 -18.37 15.53
C LEU A 312 7.43 -17.54 15.26
N GLU A 313 7.56 -16.46 16.02
CA GLU A 313 8.77 -15.64 16.09
C GLU A 313 9.71 -16.19 17.15
N ILE A 314 10.89 -16.63 16.73
CA ILE A 314 11.96 -17.14 17.60
C ILE A 314 13.02 -16.05 17.68
N TRP A 315 13.08 -15.34 18.81
CA TRP A 315 14.04 -14.26 19.04
C TRP A 315 15.32 -14.81 19.65
N GLY A 316 16.45 -14.20 19.32
CA GLY A 316 17.75 -14.70 19.74
C GLY A 316 18.92 -13.82 19.30
N LEU A 317 20.11 -14.40 19.37
CA LEU A 317 21.36 -13.85 18.86
C LEU A 317 21.85 -14.72 17.70
N HIS A 318 22.37 -14.07 16.65
CA HIS A 318 22.91 -14.73 15.46
C HIS A 318 21.92 -15.71 14.80
N MET A 319 20.66 -15.31 14.71
CA MET A 319 19.59 -16.15 14.15
C MET A 319 19.65 -16.25 12.61
N ASP A 320 20.51 -15.46 11.97
CA ASP A 320 20.87 -15.49 10.55
C ASP A 320 22.07 -16.40 10.24
N ALA A 321 22.68 -17.01 11.26
CA ALA A 321 23.87 -17.82 11.09
C ALA A 321 23.64 -19.02 10.16
N GLY A 322 24.64 -19.29 9.33
CA GLY A 322 24.70 -20.51 8.55
C GLY A 322 23.82 -20.52 7.31
N SER A 323 24.04 -21.52 6.47
CA SER A 323 23.40 -21.63 5.16
C SER A 323 21.96 -22.14 5.26
N ARG A 324 21.69 -23.00 6.23
CA ARG A 324 20.40 -23.67 6.44
C ARG A 324 19.98 -23.57 7.90
N ALA A 325 18.68 -23.40 8.12
CA ALA A 325 18.09 -23.52 9.45
C ALA A 325 16.81 -24.35 9.39
N GLU A 326 16.66 -25.25 10.36
CA GLU A 326 15.49 -26.11 10.51
C GLU A 326 14.91 -25.92 11.91
N ALA A 327 13.69 -25.42 12.01
CA ALA A 327 13.02 -25.21 13.30
C ALA A 327 12.05 -26.36 13.62
N PHE A 328 11.84 -26.62 14.90
CA PHE A 328 10.99 -27.68 15.41
C PHE A 328 10.25 -27.21 16.67
N VAL A 329 9.01 -27.66 16.82
CA VAL A 329 8.22 -27.52 18.05
C VAL A 329 7.89 -28.93 18.54
N GLY A 330 8.56 -29.36 19.61
CA GLY A 330 8.55 -30.78 20.01
C GLY A 330 9.25 -31.61 18.94
N GLY A 331 8.63 -32.68 18.45
CA GLY A 331 9.11 -33.47 17.32
C GLY A 331 8.62 -32.99 15.94
N LEU A 332 7.80 -31.93 15.89
CA LEU A 332 7.13 -31.49 14.67
C LEU A 332 7.93 -30.39 13.96
N PRO A 333 8.04 -30.43 12.62
CA PRO A 333 8.75 -29.39 11.88
C PRO A 333 8.02 -28.05 11.98
N CYS A 334 8.78 -26.96 12.04
CA CYS A 334 8.29 -25.59 11.92
C CYS A 334 8.97 -24.97 10.69
N ASN A 335 8.20 -24.66 9.66
CA ASN A 335 8.75 -24.24 8.38
C ASN A 335 9.33 -22.83 8.48
N VAL A 336 10.66 -22.68 8.41
CA VAL A 336 11.35 -21.39 8.55
C VAL A 336 11.12 -20.55 7.29
N THR A 337 10.46 -19.40 7.43
CA THR A 337 10.12 -18.49 6.32
C THR A 337 11.11 -17.36 6.16
N SER A 338 11.70 -16.88 7.26
CA SER A 338 12.68 -15.80 7.23
C SER A 338 13.63 -15.86 8.43
N ARG A 339 14.81 -15.25 8.27
CA ARG A 339 15.86 -15.14 9.29
C ARG A 339 16.54 -13.78 9.19
N ASP A 340 16.73 -13.17 10.35
CA ASP A 340 17.48 -11.95 10.57
C ASP A 340 18.46 -12.17 11.74
N ALA A 341 19.37 -11.23 12.00
CA ALA A 341 20.37 -11.37 13.06
C ALA A 341 19.78 -11.69 14.45
N ASN A 342 18.59 -11.17 14.76
CA ASN A 342 17.98 -11.29 16.09
C ASN A 342 16.71 -12.16 16.12
N LYS A 343 16.26 -12.69 14.99
CA LYS A 343 14.97 -13.38 14.90
C LYS A 343 14.93 -14.37 13.73
N ALA A 344 14.32 -15.52 13.96
CA ALA A 344 13.86 -16.43 12.93
C ALA A 344 12.33 -16.51 12.99
N VAL A 345 11.66 -16.58 11.85
CA VAL A 345 10.21 -16.77 11.75
C VAL A 345 9.96 -18.15 11.16
N CYS A 346 9.08 -18.92 11.81
CA CYS A 346 8.64 -20.19 11.27
C CYS A 346 7.13 -20.40 11.43
N VAL A 347 6.55 -21.25 10.59
CA VAL A 347 5.12 -21.62 10.65
C VAL A 347 4.99 -23.03 11.24
N THR A 348 4.23 -23.16 12.32
CA THR A 348 4.06 -24.43 13.04
C THR A 348 3.29 -25.47 12.21
N SER A 349 3.64 -26.75 12.38
CA SER A 349 2.86 -27.87 11.82
C SER A 349 1.71 -28.28 12.75
N ALA A 350 0.80 -29.09 12.22
CA ALA A 350 -0.28 -29.66 13.02
C ALA A 350 0.25 -30.64 14.08
N SER A 351 -0.30 -30.55 15.29
CA SER A 351 -0.05 -31.43 16.42
C SER A 351 -1.31 -32.25 16.75
N LYS A 352 -1.11 -33.52 17.14
CA LYS A 352 -2.17 -34.36 17.70
C LYS A 352 -2.40 -34.09 19.18
N GLU A 353 -1.40 -33.52 19.85
CA GLU A 353 -1.39 -33.30 21.29
C GLU A 353 -1.54 -31.81 21.59
N THR A 354 -2.32 -31.48 22.62
CA THR A 354 -2.49 -30.12 23.15
C THR A 354 -1.65 -29.92 24.41
N VAL A 355 -0.34 -30.17 24.29
CA VAL A 355 0.61 -30.13 25.40
C VAL A 355 1.74 -29.13 25.14
N PRO A 356 2.40 -28.60 26.20
CA PRO A 356 3.59 -27.77 26.03
C PRO A 356 4.75 -28.55 25.39
N GLN A 357 5.30 -28.01 24.32
CA GLN A 357 6.39 -28.59 23.53
C GLN A 357 7.61 -27.66 23.48
N THR A 358 8.80 -28.25 23.49
CA THR A 358 10.07 -27.50 23.47
C THR A 358 10.37 -26.98 22.06
N VAL A 359 10.74 -25.71 21.93
CA VAL A 359 11.15 -25.12 20.65
C VAL A 359 12.64 -25.32 20.42
N ARG A 360 13.01 -25.76 19.22
CA ARG A 360 14.40 -26.03 18.83
C ARG A 360 14.65 -25.48 17.43
N ILE A 361 15.87 -25.03 17.17
CA ILE A 361 16.32 -24.65 15.82
C ILE A 361 17.70 -25.24 15.57
N LYS A 362 17.88 -25.84 14.40
CA LYS A 362 19.14 -26.42 13.96
C LYS A 362 19.72 -25.53 12.88
N PHE A 363 20.82 -24.85 13.16
CA PHE A 363 21.59 -24.07 12.19
C PHE A 363 22.69 -24.97 11.64
N ASP A 364 22.63 -25.32 10.36
CA ASP A 364 23.52 -26.30 9.73
C ASP A 364 23.73 -27.57 10.61
N ASN A 365 24.88 -27.72 11.27
CA ASN A 365 25.17 -28.83 12.20
C ASN A 365 24.90 -28.52 13.68
N GLY A 366 24.67 -27.26 14.06
CA GLY A 366 24.46 -26.82 15.44
C GLY A 366 22.98 -26.79 15.84
N LEU A 367 22.58 -27.62 16.81
CA LEU A 367 21.24 -27.59 17.40
C LEU A 367 21.17 -26.63 18.58
N ARG A 368 20.14 -25.78 18.64
CA ARG A 368 19.83 -24.88 19.75
C ARG A 368 18.45 -25.19 20.30
N VAL A 369 18.37 -25.30 21.62
CA VAL A 369 17.15 -25.64 22.35
C VAL A 369 16.76 -24.43 23.19
N PHE A 370 15.49 -24.06 23.16
CA PHE A 370 14.95 -23.05 24.05
C PHE A 370 14.49 -23.70 25.36
N GLU A 371 15.10 -23.32 26.48
CA GLU A 371 14.90 -23.99 27.77
C GLU A 371 13.98 -23.23 28.74
N ASP A 372 13.79 -21.91 28.57
CA ASP A 372 13.09 -21.07 29.55
C ASP A 372 11.60 -21.41 29.67
N TYR A 373 10.90 -21.58 28.55
CA TYR A 373 9.51 -22.04 28.52
C TYR A 373 9.16 -22.73 27.20
N LYS A 374 7.98 -23.36 27.18
CA LYS A 374 7.51 -24.19 26.07
C LYS A 374 6.41 -23.50 25.27
N PHE A 375 6.30 -23.84 23.99
CA PHE A 375 5.16 -23.48 23.16
C PHE A 375 4.00 -24.44 23.45
N LEU A 376 2.82 -23.91 23.77
CA LEU A 376 1.64 -24.72 24.08
C LEU A 376 0.72 -24.86 22.86
N TYR A 377 0.55 -26.08 22.35
CA TYR A 377 -0.56 -26.38 21.47
C TYR A 377 -1.86 -26.41 22.27
N VAL A 378 -2.89 -25.69 21.79
CA VAL A 378 -4.22 -25.65 22.39
C VAL A 378 -5.28 -26.18 21.44
N GLU A 379 -6.46 -26.49 21.96
CA GLU A 379 -7.60 -26.88 21.12
C GLU A 379 -7.95 -25.79 20.11
N ASP A 380 -8.36 -26.21 18.92
CA ASP A 380 -8.65 -25.30 17.82
C ASP A 380 -9.80 -24.33 18.17
N PRO A 381 -9.72 -23.06 17.73
CA PRO A 381 -10.78 -22.09 17.93
C PRO A 381 -12.06 -22.55 17.25
N SER A 382 -13.20 -22.26 17.90
CA SER A 382 -14.52 -22.48 17.32
C SER A 382 -15.31 -21.19 17.36
N ILE A 383 -16.14 -20.96 16.34
CA ILE A 383 -17.10 -19.87 16.32
C ILE A 383 -18.43 -20.45 16.82
N THR A 384 -19.12 -19.73 17.70
CA THR A 384 -20.47 -20.09 18.15
C THR A 384 -21.50 -19.16 17.57
N TYR A 385 -21.17 -17.89 17.38
CA TYR A 385 -22.13 -16.88 17.00
C TYR A 385 -21.45 -15.64 16.39
N VAL A 386 -22.10 -15.04 15.39
CA VAL A 386 -21.62 -13.87 14.64
C VAL A 386 -22.78 -12.90 14.45
N GLU A 387 -22.60 -11.64 14.82
CA GLU A 387 -23.64 -10.61 14.68
C GLU A 387 -23.07 -9.22 14.38
N SER A 388 -23.91 -8.34 13.83
CA SER A 388 -23.66 -6.91 13.75
C SER A 388 -24.96 -6.11 13.67
N GLY A 389 -24.91 -4.84 14.07
CA GLY A 389 -26.05 -3.93 14.03
C GLY A 389 -26.86 -3.88 15.34
N SER A 390 -27.84 -2.97 15.39
CA SER A 390 -28.58 -2.65 16.62
C SER A 390 -29.61 -3.71 17.04
N THR A 391 -30.01 -3.63 18.30
CA THR A 391 -30.77 -4.61 19.09
C THR A 391 -32.11 -5.01 18.46
N GLY A 392 -32.19 -6.25 17.95
CA GLY A 392 -33.47 -6.83 17.51
C GLY A 392 -33.36 -8.10 16.66
N GLN A 393 -32.22 -8.31 15.97
CA GLN A 393 -31.96 -9.50 15.17
C GLN A 393 -30.67 -10.17 15.63
N ARG A 394 -30.79 -11.06 16.61
CA ARG A 394 -29.66 -11.85 17.10
C ARG A 394 -29.19 -12.81 16.01
N GLY A 395 -27.92 -12.75 15.61
CA GLY A 395 -27.21 -13.82 14.89
C GLY A 395 -27.09 -13.65 13.40
N ILE A 396 -27.21 -12.41 12.92
CA ILE A 396 -27.09 -12.08 11.50
C ILE A 396 -25.94 -11.09 11.34
N PRO A 397 -24.83 -11.47 10.70
CA PRO A 397 -23.78 -10.52 10.35
C PRO A 397 -24.19 -9.74 9.10
N LYS A 398 -23.95 -8.43 9.14
CA LYS A 398 -24.38 -7.44 8.16
C LYS A 398 -23.21 -6.54 7.78
N GLY A 399 -23.17 -6.09 6.54
CA GLY A 399 -22.14 -5.17 6.06
C GLY A 399 -22.62 -4.29 4.93
N ILE A 400 -21.70 -3.46 4.45
CA ILE A 400 -21.89 -2.58 3.31
C ILE A 400 -20.71 -2.75 2.34
N PRO A 401 -20.88 -2.49 1.02
CA PRO A 401 -19.80 -2.59 0.03
C PRO A 401 -18.52 -1.88 0.47
N SER A 402 -18.65 -0.68 1.06
CA SER A 402 -17.49 0.09 1.51
C SER A 402 -16.71 -0.54 2.68
N GLY A 403 -17.27 -1.53 3.38
CA GLY A 403 -16.61 -2.23 4.49
C GLY A 403 -16.52 -1.43 5.79
N GLY A 404 -15.85 -1.98 6.80
CA GLY A 404 -15.55 -1.30 8.07
C GLY A 404 -16.65 -1.34 9.14
N ILE A 405 -17.77 -2.03 8.90
CA ILE A 405 -18.80 -2.26 9.91
C ILE A 405 -18.27 -3.24 10.96
N THR A 406 -18.53 -2.96 12.24
CA THR A 406 -18.03 -3.80 13.33
C THR A 406 -18.88 -5.07 13.47
N ILE A 407 -18.25 -6.23 13.30
CA ILE A 407 -18.85 -7.55 13.46
C ILE A 407 -18.39 -8.14 14.79
N SER A 408 -19.34 -8.42 15.68
CA SER A 408 -19.09 -9.09 16.96
C SER A 408 -19.10 -10.60 16.78
N VAL A 409 -18.04 -11.27 17.22
CA VAL A 409 -17.87 -12.72 17.06
C VAL A 409 -17.63 -13.36 18.41
N LYS A 410 -18.44 -14.36 18.72
CA LYS A 410 -18.31 -15.19 19.93
C LYS A 410 -17.91 -16.60 19.58
N GLY A 411 -17.13 -17.21 20.46
CA GLY A 411 -16.52 -18.51 20.22
C GLY A 411 -15.75 -19.06 21.40
N THR A 412 -14.80 -19.95 21.10
CA THR A 412 -13.85 -20.51 22.07
C THR A 412 -12.44 -20.42 21.54
N ASN A 413 -11.45 -20.28 22.43
CA ASN A 413 -10.02 -20.24 22.11
C ASN A 413 -9.63 -19.20 21.05
N LEU A 414 -10.37 -18.10 20.92
CA LEU A 414 -10.10 -17.08 19.92
C LEU A 414 -8.74 -16.41 20.14
N ASN A 415 -8.28 -16.33 21.40
CA ASN A 415 -6.95 -15.83 21.78
C ASN A 415 -5.79 -16.80 21.52
N ALA A 416 -6.05 -17.96 20.90
CA ALA A 416 -4.99 -18.85 20.41
C ALA A 416 -4.39 -18.38 19.08
N VAL A 417 -5.10 -17.51 18.36
CA VAL A 417 -4.76 -17.04 17.02
C VAL A 417 -4.25 -15.60 17.11
N GLN A 418 -3.12 -15.32 16.45
CA GLN A 418 -2.51 -13.98 16.50
C GLN A 418 -3.20 -12.99 15.56
N PHE A 419 -3.46 -13.44 14.33
CA PHE A 419 -3.96 -12.59 13.25
C PHE A 419 -5.17 -13.26 12.58
N PRO A 420 -6.34 -13.29 13.27
CA PRO A 420 -7.56 -13.76 12.66
C PRO A 420 -8.08 -12.79 11.59
N PHE A 421 -8.58 -13.33 10.48
CA PHE A 421 -9.26 -12.56 9.43
C PHE A 421 -10.67 -13.09 9.21
N MET A 422 -11.61 -12.18 8.97
CA MET A 422 -12.91 -12.50 8.41
C MET A 422 -12.84 -12.39 6.89
N TYR A 423 -13.51 -13.28 6.17
CA TYR A 423 -13.63 -13.16 4.72
C TYR A 423 -15.05 -13.43 4.24
N THR A 424 -15.39 -12.86 3.09
CA THR A 424 -16.61 -13.14 2.33
C THR A 424 -16.28 -13.50 0.89
N LEU A 425 -17.16 -14.27 0.23
CA LEU A 425 -16.98 -14.74 -1.13
C LEU A 425 -18.00 -14.08 -2.06
N VAL A 426 -17.51 -13.47 -3.15
CA VAL A 426 -18.33 -12.86 -4.20
C VAL A 426 -17.79 -13.32 -5.54
N GLU A 427 -18.63 -13.98 -6.34
CA GLU A 427 -18.25 -14.54 -7.66
C GLU A 427 -17.00 -15.45 -7.62
N GLY A 428 -16.74 -16.12 -6.50
CA GLY A 428 -15.57 -16.98 -6.30
C GLY A 428 -14.29 -16.25 -5.87
N GLU A 429 -14.32 -14.93 -5.73
CA GLU A 429 -13.22 -14.14 -5.16
C GLU A 429 -13.41 -13.92 -3.65
N GLU A 430 -12.30 -13.92 -2.92
CA GLU A 430 -12.28 -13.71 -1.48
C GLU A 430 -11.93 -12.27 -1.12
N TYR A 431 -12.81 -11.63 -0.34
CA TYR A 431 -12.59 -10.31 0.24
C TYR A 431 -12.44 -10.46 1.75
N ASN A 432 -11.31 -10.02 2.30
CA ASN A 432 -10.98 -10.22 3.71
C ASN A 432 -10.74 -8.91 4.47
N SER A 433 -10.79 -9.02 5.79
CA SER A 433 -10.59 -7.93 6.73
C SER A 433 -10.13 -8.46 8.07
N SER A 434 -9.41 -7.64 8.83
CA SER A 434 -8.79 -8.03 10.09
C SER A 434 -9.80 -8.11 11.25
N CYS A 435 -9.45 -8.96 12.22
CA CYS A 435 -10.15 -9.10 13.48
C CYS A 435 -9.22 -8.78 14.66
N ILE A 436 -9.80 -8.19 15.70
CA ILE A 436 -9.14 -7.88 16.97
C ILE A 436 -9.72 -8.80 18.03
N VAL A 437 -8.87 -9.63 18.63
CA VAL A 437 -9.27 -10.55 19.69
C VAL A 437 -9.31 -9.80 21.02
N GLU A 438 -10.47 -9.80 21.68
CA GLU A 438 -10.66 -9.14 22.99
C GLU A 438 -10.46 -10.13 24.14
N SER A 439 -10.91 -11.38 23.97
CA SER A 439 -10.78 -12.43 24.99
C SER A 439 -10.72 -13.83 24.38
N GLN A 440 -10.67 -14.88 25.21
CA GLN A 440 -10.76 -16.26 24.75
C GLN A 440 -12.09 -16.57 24.04
N THR A 441 -13.15 -15.80 24.31
CA THR A 441 -14.51 -16.07 23.84
C THR A 441 -15.09 -15.00 22.94
N GLU A 442 -14.43 -13.85 22.80
CA GLU A 442 -14.95 -12.70 22.05
C GLU A 442 -13.86 -12.02 21.22
N MET A 443 -14.21 -11.68 19.98
CA MET A 443 -13.39 -10.87 19.08
C MET A 443 -14.28 -9.97 18.23
N LYS A 444 -13.73 -8.86 17.74
CA LYS A 444 -14.42 -7.93 16.84
C LYS A 444 -13.70 -7.89 15.50
N CYS A 445 -14.44 -8.08 14.44
CA CYS A 445 -13.94 -7.99 13.07
C CYS A 445 -14.48 -6.74 12.39
N LYS A 446 -13.77 -6.27 11.37
CA LYS A 446 -14.32 -5.28 10.44
C LYS A 446 -14.89 -6.01 9.23
N SER A 447 -16.07 -5.59 8.74
CA SER A 447 -16.65 -6.18 7.54
C SER A 447 -15.72 -5.94 6.33
N PRO A 448 -15.47 -6.96 5.49
CA PRO A 448 -14.66 -6.78 4.28
C PRO A 448 -15.24 -5.74 3.33
N ARG A 449 -14.36 -5.04 2.62
CA ARG A 449 -14.74 -4.16 1.52
C ARG A 449 -14.93 -4.99 0.26
N VAL A 450 -16.07 -4.79 -0.41
CA VAL A 450 -16.45 -5.46 -1.65
C VAL A 450 -16.78 -4.39 -2.71
N PRO A 451 -16.23 -4.47 -3.93
CA PRO A 451 -16.59 -3.55 -5.01
C PRO A 451 -18.10 -3.54 -5.27
N ALA A 452 -18.70 -2.36 -5.26
CA ALA A 452 -20.15 -2.20 -5.42
C ALA A 452 -20.63 -2.64 -6.81
N GLU A 453 -19.76 -2.62 -7.82
CA GLU A 453 -20.06 -3.04 -9.20
C GLU A 453 -20.34 -4.55 -9.31
N LYS A 454 -19.85 -5.33 -8.33
CA LYS A 454 -20.09 -6.79 -8.24
C LYS A 454 -21.33 -7.14 -7.44
N LEU A 455 -22.04 -6.15 -6.93
CA LEU A 455 -23.19 -6.31 -6.04
C LEU A 455 -24.42 -5.70 -6.69
N ASP A 456 -25.33 -6.58 -7.11
CA ASP A 456 -26.58 -6.15 -7.72
C ASP A 456 -27.69 -5.98 -6.68
N PHE A 457 -27.96 -4.73 -6.32
CA PHE A 457 -29.03 -4.35 -5.41
C PHE A 457 -30.37 -4.04 -6.12
N SER A 458 -30.49 -4.31 -7.43
CA SER A 458 -31.64 -3.91 -8.27
C SER A 458 -32.91 -4.77 -8.10
N GLY A 459 -33.21 -5.20 -6.86
CA GLY A 459 -34.48 -5.85 -6.55
C GLY A 459 -35.68 -4.90 -6.74
N ASP A 460 -36.78 -5.43 -7.26
CA ASP A 460 -38.03 -4.73 -7.63
C ASP A 460 -38.81 -4.11 -6.44
N ASP A 461 -38.22 -4.09 -5.25
CA ASP A 461 -38.85 -3.68 -4.00
C ASP A 461 -38.28 -2.36 -3.46
N MET A 462 -39.16 -1.46 -3.01
CA MET A 462 -38.83 -0.18 -2.36
C MET A 462 -38.01 -0.35 -1.06
N ASP A 463 -37.91 -1.57 -0.53
CA ASP A 463 -36.98 -1.95 0.53
C ASP A 463 -35.77 -2.66 -0.09
N ALA A 464 -34.60 -2.00 -0.04
CA ALA A 464 -33.34 -2.57 -0.52
C ALA A 464 -33.06 -3.93 0.16
N HIS A 465 -33.32 -5.00 -0.56
CA HIS A 465 -33.08 -6.36 -0.11
C HIS A 465 -31.57 -6.59 0.01
N PRO A 466 -31.09 -7.21 1.10
CA PRO A 466 -29.69 -7.54 1.23
C PRO A 466 -29.30 -8.66 0.26
N ILE A 467 -28.05 -8.63 -0.18
CA ILE A 467 -27.44 -9.75 -0.90
C ILE A 467 -26.87 -10.72 0.14
N GLU A 468 -27.25 -11.99 0.04
CA GLU A 468 -26.72 -13.05 0.90
C GLU A 468 -25.37 -13.55 0.38
N LEU A 469 -24.33 -13.41 1.20
CA LEU A 469 -22.97 -13.85 0.85
C LEU A 469 -22.48 -14.96 1.77
N GLU A 470 -21.63 -15.83 1.22
CA GLU A 470 -20.87 -16.79 2.02
C GLU A 470 -19.76 -16.06 2.77
N TYR A 471 -19.46 -16.51 3.99
CA TYR A 471 -18.37 -15.97 4.80
C TYR A 471 -17.74 -17.05 5.67
N GLY A 472 -16.54 -16.75 6.15
CA GLY A 472 -15.81 -17.57 7.11
C GLY A 472 -14.67 -16.79 7.76
N PHE A 473 -13.83 -17.53 8.48
CA PHE A 473 -12.66 -16.96 9.13
C PHE A 473 -11.39 -17.71 8.74
N LYS A 474 -10.28 -16.97 8.63
CA LYS A 474 -8.94 -17.52 8.53
C LYS A 474 -8.26 -17.38 9.88
N MET A 475 -8.00 -18.53 10.50
CA MET A 475 -7.40 -18.66 11.83
C MET A 475 -6.31 -19.72 11.76
N ASP A 476 -5.11 -19.31 11.37
CA ASP A 476 -4.00 -20.22 11.06
C ASP A 476 -4.46 -21.35 10.09
N TYR A 477 -4.17 -22.63 10.37
CA TYR A 477 -4.63 -23.77 9.54
C TYR A 477 -5.95 -24.41 10.01
N VAL A 478 -6.74 -23.71 10.81
CA VAL A 478 -8.00 -24.22 11.35
C VAL A 478 -9.07 -24.18 10.26
N THR A 479 -9.41 -25.34 9.70
CA THR A 479 -10.37 -25.44 8.58
C THR A 479 -11.83 -25.37 9.01
N GLN A 480 -12.15 -25.75 10.25
CA GLN A 480 -13.54 -25.79 10.74
C GLN A 480 -14.23 -24.42 10.85
N VAL A 481 -13.46 -23.33 10.86
CA VAL A 481 -13.97 -21.95 10.90
C VAL A 481 -14.06 -21.32 9.50
N GLN A 482 -13.59 -22.03 8.47
CA GLN A 482 -13.71 -21.63 7.08
C GLN A 482 -15.11 -22.03 6.55
N ASN A 483 -15.65 -21.24 5.61
CA ASN A 483 -16.95 -21.44 4.98
C ASN A 483 -18.07 -21.66 6.01
N LEU A 484 -18.08 -20.82 7.04
CA LEU A 484 -18.91 -20.96 8.23
C LEU A 484 -20.41 -20.97 7.86
N SER A 485 -20.81 -20.06 6.98
CA SER A 485 -22.19 -19.91 6.49
C SER A 485 -22.69 -21.06 5.62
N SER A 486 -21.83 -21.99 5.21
CA SER A 486 -22.27 -23.23 4.55
C SER A 486 -22.93 -24.19 5.55
N ASN A 487 -22.68 -24.04 6.85
CA ASN A 487 -23.40 -24.77 7.88
C ASN A 487 -24.73 -24.05 8.19
N PRO A 488 -25.90 -24.72 8.06
CA PRO A 488 -27.22 -24.10 8.29
C PRO A 488 -27.44 -23.51 9.69
N ARG A 489 -26.56 -23.79 10.65
CA ARG A 489 -26.58 -23.16 11.97
C ARG A 489 -26.20 -21.68 11.96
N TYR A 490 -25.54 -21.20 10.89
CA TYR A 490 -25.15 -19.80 10.74
C TYR A 490 -25.95 -19.15 9.62
N SER A 491 -26.43 -17.94 9.87
CA SER A 491 -27.04 -17.07 8.85
C SER A 491 -26.01 -16.72 7.78
N LYS A 492 -26.43 -16.41 6.55
CA LYS A 492 -25.55 -15.81 5.54
C LYS A 492 -25.12 -14.39 5.95
N PHE A 493 -24.04 -13.89 5.35
CA PHE A 493 -23.63 -12.51 5.52
C PHE A 493 -24.51 -11.58 4.69
N MET A 494 -25.24 -10.69 5.35
CA MET A 494 -26.21 -9.80 4.70
C MET A 494 -25.54 -8.50 4.25
N MET A 495 -25.26 -8.39 2.96
CA MET A 495 -24.68 -7.19 2.37
C MET A 495 -25.80 -6.21 1.99
N TYR A 496 -25.82 -5.03 2.61
CA TYR A 496 -26.76 -3.94 2.31
C TYR A 496 -26.08 -2.85 1.49
N PRO A 497 -26.83 -2.03 0.73
CA PRO A 497 -26.24 -0.88 0.03
C PRO A 497 -25.64 0.12 1.03
N ASP A 498 -24.63 0.87 0.57
CA ASP A 498 -24.00 1.94 1.36
C ASP A 498 -25.06 2.97 1.82
N PRO A 499 -24.97 3.49 3.06
CA PRO A 499 -25.90 4.50 3.57
C PRO A 499 -25.72 5.83 2.83
N ILE A 500 -26.80 6.59 2.71
CA ILE A 500 -26.79 7.91 2.06
C ILE A 500 -27.13 8.96 3.10
N TYR A 501 -26.26 9.96 3.28
CA TYR A 501 -26.55 11.13 4.12
C TYR A 501 -26.86 12.34 3.25
N TYR A 502 -27.93 13.05 3.60
CA TYR A 502 -28.35 14.25 2.87
C TYR A 502 -27.69 15.50 3.46
N PRO A 503 -27.24 16.45 2.62
CA PRO A 503 -26.72 17.72 3.10
C PRO A 503 -27.81 18.55 3.78
N PHE A 504 -27.39 19.55 4.56
CA PHE A 504 -28.30 20.51 5.19
C PHE A 504 -29.16 21.24 4.14
N SER A 505 -30.47 21.27 4.37
CA SER A 505 -31.46 21.84 3.43
C SER A 505 -31.52 23.38 3.49
N GLU A 506 -30.86 23.98 4.48
CA GLU A 506 -30.77 25.42 4.69
C GLU A 506 -29.96 26.14 3.59
N LYS A 507 -30.24 27.44 3.36
CA LYS A 507 -29.51 28.25 2.37
C LYS A 507 -28.01 28.25 2.68
N ASN A 508 -27.18 28.08 1.64
CA ASN A 508 -25.72 27.93 1.72
C ASN A 508 -25.21 26.70 2.50
N GLY A 509 -26.07 25.74 2.84
CA GLY A 509 -25.70 24.55 3.60
C GLY A 509 -25.25 24.86 5.04
N ILE A 510 -25.70 25.99 5.59
CA ILE A 510 -25.38 26.43 6.96
C ILE A 510 -26.59 26.16 7.86
N LYS A 511 -26.43 25.23 8.79
CA LYS A 511 -27.44 24.93 9.81
C LYS A 511 -27.13 25.74 11.08
N TYR A 512 -28.14 26.48 11.55
CA TYR A 512 -28.04 27.26 12.78
C TYR A 512 -28.47 26.40 13.97
N TYR A 513 -27.53 26.09 14.85
CA TYR A 513 -27.75 25.24 16.01
C TYR A 513 -28.56 25.98 17.09
N LYS A 514 -29.80 25.52 17.33
CA LYS A 514 -30.75 26.11 18.30
C LYS A 514 -31.33 25.09 19.30
N SER A 515 -31.02 23.81 19.15
CA SER A 515 -31.57 22.69 19.95
C SER A 515 -30.45 22.05 20.75
N ASP A 516 -30.74 21.10 21.64
CA ASP A 516 -29.73 20.29 22.34
C ASP A 516 -29.17 19.15 21.47
N TYR A 517 -29.81 18.86 20.34
CA TYR A 517 -29.48 17.75 19.45
C TYR A 517 -29.38 18.20 17.99
N LEU A 518 -28.37 17.68 17.29
CA LEU A 518 -28.20 17.81 15.85
C LEU A 518 -28.80 16.59 15.15
N THR A 519 -29.79 16.82 14.29
CA THR A 519 -30.36 15.78 13.42
C THR A 519 -29.83 15.90 12.00
N ILE A 520 -29.34 14.79 11.46
CA ILE A 520 -28.85 14.62 10.09
C ILE A 520 -29.74 13.59 9.40
N ASN A 521 -30.35 13.99 8.28
CA ASN A 521 -31.24 13.13 7.51
C ASN A 521 -30.44 12.26 6.53
N GLY A 522 -30.98 11.10 6.19
CA GLY A 522 -30.39 10.18 5.24
C GLY A 522 -31.32 9.05 4.88
N MET A 523 -30.76 7.99 4.30
CA MET A 523 -31.45 6.78 3.89
C MET A 523 -30.55 5.57 4.13
N ASN A 524 -31.14 4.48 4.61
CA ASN A 524 -30.48 3.20 4.92
C ASN A 524 -29.40 3.30 6.03
N LEU A 525 -29.57 4.22 6.99
CA LEU A 525 -28.51 4.50 7.96
C LEU A 525 -28.31 3.38 9.00
N ASP A 526 -29.36 2.66 9.38
CA ASP A 526 -29.36 1.61 10.43
C ASP A 526 -29.45 0.17 9.88
N ARG A 527 -29.38 -0.02 8.55
CA ARG A 527 -29.58 -1.35 7.95
C ARG A 527 -28.47 -2.33 8.34
N ALA A 528 -27.23 -1.87 8.23
CA ALA A 528 -26.03 -2.62 8.61
C ALA A 528 -25.25 -1.95 9.74
N SER A 529 -25.26 -0.62 9.81
CA SER A 529 -24.49 0.17 10.78
C SER A 529 -25.24 0.35 12.11
N GLN A 530 -24.49 0.47 13.19
CA GLN A 530 -24.97 0.90 14.52
C GLN A 530 -24.31 2.21 14.96
N GLU A 531 -24.75 2.78 16.08
CA GLU A 531 -24.26 4.07 16.58
C GLU A 531 -22.73 4.10 16.75
N THR A 532 -22.11 2.98 17.12
CA THR A 532 -20.66 2.88 17.31
C THR A 532 -19.85 2.82 16.01
N ASP A 533 -20.49 2.55 14.87
CA ASP A 533 -19.84 2.51 13.56
C ASP A 533 -19.84 3.86 12.84
N VAL A 534 -20.52 4.87 13.42
CA VAL A 534 -20.67 6.20 12.83
C VAL A 534 -19.98 7.23 13.71
N VAL A 535 -19.08 7.99 13.10
CA VAL A 535 -18.38 9.11 13.75
C VAL A 535 -18.82 10.40 13.07
N VAL A 536 -19.42 11.29 13.85
CA VAL A 536 -19.80 12.64 13.37
C VAL A 536 -18.78 13.65 13.89
N ARG A 537 -18.09 14.32 12.97
CA ARG A 537 -17.06 15.32 13.27
C ARG A 537 -17.55 16.71 12.90
N ILE A 538 -17.32 17.67 13.79
CA ILE A 538 -17.69 19.09 13.63
C ILE A 538 -16.39 19.90 13.77
N GLY A 539 -15.78 20.29 12.66
CA GLY A 539 -14.49 20.97 12.65
C GLY A 539 -13.39 20.13 13.32
N THR A 540 -12.89 20.62 14.47
CA THR A 540 -11.89 19.95 15.31
C THR A 540 -12.46 19.06 16.43
N SER A 541 -13.78 19.06 16.66
CA SER A 541 -14.42 18.30 17.73
C SER A 541 -15.37 17.22 17.19
N TYR A 542 -15.88 16.36 18.06
CA TYR A 542 -16.80 15.27 17.73
C TYR A 542 -18.20 15.51 18.29
N CYS A 543 -19.21 15.02 17.58
CA CYS A 543 -20.60 15.00 18.02
C CYS A 543 -20.90 13.61 18.59
N ASN A 544 -21.40 13.53 19.82
CA ASN A 544 -21.70 12.24 20.44
C ASN A 544 -22.98 11.65 19.84
N VAL A 545 -22.88 10.57 19.07
CA VAL A 545 -24.05 9.94 18.42
C VAL A 545 -24.93 9.30 19.48
N THR A 546 -26.20 9.70 19.53
CA THR A 546 -27.15 9.25 20.54
C THR A 546 -28.16 8.26 20.00
N SER A 547 -28.49 8.34 18.71
CA SER A 547 -29.43 7.41 18.08
C SER A 547 -29.19 7.36 16.57
N LEU A 548 -29.33 6.16 16.01
CA LEU A 548 -29.29 5.89 14.58
C LEU A 548 -30.58 5.18 14.19
N SER A 549 -31.31 5.77 13.24
CA SER A 549 -32.54 5.20 12.67
C SER A 549 -32.44 5.15 11.15
N ARG A 550 -33.33 4.40 10.48
CA ARG A 550 -33.33 4.19 9.03
C ARG A 550 -33.13 5.45 8.17
N SER A 551 -33.65 6.60 8.61
CA SER A 551 -33.59 7.85 7.85
C SER A 551 -32.98 9.03 8.61
N GLN A 552 -32.62 8.86 9.89
CA GLN A 552 -32.13 9.96 10.71
C GLN A 552 -31.04 9.50 11.69
N LEU A 553 -29.97 10.29 11.75
CA LEU A 553 -28.96 10.24 12.79
C LEU A 553 -29.14 11.43 13.72
N THR A 554 -29.15 11.18 15.02
CA THR A 554 -29.16 12.23 16.04
C THR A 554 -27.88 12.16 16.87
N CYS A 555 -27.22 13.30 17.03
CA CYS A 555 -26.02 13.41 17.86
C CYS A 555 -26.07 14.69 18.71
N ARG A 556 -25.34 14.70 19.83
CA ARG A 556 -25.19 15.86 20.70
C ARG A 556 -23.88 16.58 20.38
N PRO A 557 -23.92 17.78 19.77
CA PRO A 557 -22.72 18.51 19.41
C PRO A 557 -22.11 19.20 20.65
N PRO A 558 -20.85 19.68 20.56
CA PRO A 558 -20.22 20.39 21.66
C PRO A 558 -20.99 21.69 22.01
N THR A 559 -20.91 22.12 23.27
CA THR A 559 -21.63 23.32 23.76
C THR A 559 -21.08 24.63 23.20
N THR A 560 -19.80 24.65 22.84
CA THR A 560 -19.13 25.79 22.20
C THR A 560 -18.74 25.45 20.78
N GLN A 561 -18.79 26.44 19.88
CA GLN A 561 -18.44 26.26 18.47
C GLN A 561 -16.96 25.86 18.35
N PRO A 562 -16.65 24.67 17.80
CA PRO A 562 -15.27 24.26 17.57
C PRO A 562 -14.69 25.01 16.36
N ALA A 563 -13.35 25.14 16.33
CA ALA A 563 -12.66 25.73 15.18
C ALA A 563 -12.89 24.89 13.92
N ALA A 564 -12.98 25.55 12.76
CA ALA A 564 -12.95 24.86 11.48
C ALA A 564 -11.56 24.27 11.22
N ARG A 565 -11.43 23.45 10.17
CA ARG A 565 -10.14 22.97 9.69
C ARG A 565 -9.79 23.65 8.38
N ASP A 566 -8.53 24.08 8.23
CA ASP A 566 -8.00 24.55 6.95
C ASP A 566 -7.68 23.37 6.01
N ALA A 567 -7.24 23.66 4.78
CA ALA A 567 -6.88 22.65 3.78
C ALA A 567 -5.75 21.70 4.24
N ASN A 568 -4.99 22.08 5.27
CA ASN A 568 -3.91 21.31 5.86
C ASN A 568 -4.33 20.60 7.17
N GLY A 569 -5.61 20.65 7.53
CA GLY A 569 -6.17 20.03 8.73
C GLY A 569 -5.92 20.79 10.04
N LYS A 570 -5.35 22.00 9.99
CA LYS A 570 -5.07 22.85 11.16
C LYS A 570 -6.31 23.65 11.59
N PRO A 571 -6.42 24.01 12.88
CA PRO A 571 -7.56 24.77 13.39
C PRO A 571 -7.58 26.20 12.83
N ASP A 572 -8.72 26.59 12.24
CA ASP A 572 -9.04 27.94 11.77
C ASP A 572 -10.29 28.43 12.51
N ALA A 573 -10.10 29.34 13.47
CA ALA A 573 -11.19 29.88 14.29
C ALA A 573 -12.06 30.92 13.55
N ASN A 574 -11.62 31.43 12.40
CA ASN A 574 -12.31 32.48 11.65
C ASN A 574 -13.35 31.93 10.66
N LYS A 575 -13.49 30.61 10.57
CA LYS A 575 -14.42 29.94 9.66
C LYS A 575 -15.42 29.08 10.44
N ILE A 576 -16.60 28.93 9.86
CA ILE A 576 -17.66 28.06 10.39
C ILE A 576 -17.23 26.59 10.19
N PRO A 577 -17.29 25.74 11.24
CA PRO A 577 -16.86 24.35 11.15
C PRO A 577 -17.77 23.52 10.24
N GLU A 578 -17.15 22.64 9.46
CA GLU A 578 -17.85 21.66 8.62
C GLU A 578 -18.26 20.43 9.44
N VAL A 579 -19.45 19.91 9.13
CA VAL A 579 -20.00 18.67 9.67
C VAL A 579 -19.73 17.55 8.67
N VAL A 580 -18.92 16.59 9.09
CA VAL A 580 -18.53 15.42 8.32
C VAL A 580 -19.00 14.17 9.05
N VAL A 581 -19.73 13.31 8.36
CA VAL A 581 -20.13 11.99 8.86
C VAL A 581 -19.21 10.94 8.26
N GLU A 582 -18.56 10.16 9.10
CA GLU A 582 -17.66 9.07 8.72
C GLU A 582 -18.33 7.74 9.15
N VAL A 583 -18.49 6.79 8.23
CA VAL A 583 -19.12 5.48 8.49
C VAL A 583 -18.14 4.38 8.15
N GLY A 584 -17.92 3.46 9.11
CA GLY A 584 -16.85 2.48 9.00
C GLY A 584 -15.49 3.15 8.82
N ASP A 585 -14.64 2.57 7.98
CA ASP A 585 -13.26 3.07 7.77
C ASP A 585 -13.11 3.92 6.49
N HIS A 586 -14.10 3.88 5.60
CA HIS A 586 -13.94 4.36 4.21
C HIS A 586 -14.98 5.39 3.75
N LEU A 587 -16.22 5.39 4.28
CA LEU A 587 -17.24 6.33 3.85
C LEU A 587 -17.12 7.67 4.58
N LYS A 588 -17.15 8.77 3.82
CA LYS A 588 -17.13 10.14 4.34
C LYS A 588 -18.13 11.01 3.59
N PHE A 589 -19.01 11.66 4.33
CA PHE A 589 -20.06 12.54 3.81
C PHE A 589 -19.92 13.93 4.40
N THR A 590 -19.74 14.94 3.54
CA THR A 590 -19.77 16.35 3.96
C THR A 590 -21.21 16.84 3.94
N ILE A 591 -21.78 17.08 5.12
CA ILE A 591 -23.20 17.42 5.28
C ILE A 591 -23.44 18.93 5.09
N GLY A 592 -22.51 19.75 5.57
CA GLY A 592 -22.62 21.21 5.53
C GLY A 592 -21.84 21.86 6.65
N LYS A 593 -22.23 23.08 7.03
CA LYS A 593 -21.57 23.88 8.08
C LYS A 593 -22.53 24.12 9.24
N LEU A 594 -22.00 24.10 10.47
CA LEU A 594 -22.79 24.32 11.69
C LEU A 594 -22.40 25.64 12.35
N SER A 595 -23.35 26.58 12.43
CA SER A 595 -23.16 27.87 13.09
C SER A 595 -23.94 27.93 14.39
N TYR A 596 -23.29 28.40 15.46
CA TYR A 596 -23.89 28.60 16.78
C TYR A 596 -24.42 30.03 16.97
N GLU A 597 -24.13 30.93 16.02
CA GLU A 597 -24.58 32.33 16.04
C GLU A 597 -25.85 32.46 15.20
N LEU A 598 -26.94 32.99 15.76
CA LEU A 598 -28.15 33.24 14.97
C LEU A 598 -27.85 34.27 13.86
N PRO A 599 -28.48 34.19 12.68
CA PRO A 599 -28.40 35.26 11.71
C PRO A 599 -28.95 36.52 12.38
N SER A 600 -28.05 37.46 12.71
CA SER A 600 -28.45 38.83 12.91
C SER A 600 -29.12 39.26 11.60
N ASN A 601 -30.32 39.83 11.67
CA ASN A 601 -30.98 40.43 10.52
C ASN A 601 -30.07 41.53 9.95
N GLN A 602 -29.11 41.17 9.11
CA GLN A 602 -28.24 42.08 8.38
C GLN A 602 -28.97 42.53 7.11
N ASP A 603 -30.17 43.09 7.26
CA ASP A 603 -30.89 43.82 6.21
C ASP A 603 -31.59 45.08 6.76
N SER A 604 -31.00 45.69 7.80
CA SER A 604 -31.33 47.08 8.16
C SER A 604 -30.10 47.85 8.61
N THR A 605 -29.04 47.82 7.80
CA THR A 605 -27.98 48.82 7.90
C THR A 605 -28.53 50.14 7.36
N LEU A 606 -29.14 50.95 8.24
CA LEU A 606 -29.53 52.32 7.91
C LEU A 606 -28.28 53.05 7.37
N THR A 607 -28.26 53.35 6.08
CA THR A 607 -27.14 54.00 5.39
C THR A 607 -26.75 55.29 6.12
N LYS A 608 -25.45 55.52 6.32
CA LYS A 608 -24.88 56.73 6.96
C LYS A 608 -25.54 58.08 6.58
N PRO A 609 -25.97 58.33 5.32
CA PRO A 609 -26.75 59.54 4.99
C PRO A 609 -28.11 59.67 5.71
N VAL A 610 -28.78 58.56 6.04
CA VAL A 610 -30.07 58.55 6.76
C VAL A 610 -29.88 58.93 8.22
N ILE A 611 -28.81 58.48 8.87
CA ILE A 611 -28.49 58.85 10.25
C ILE A 611 -28.16 60.35 10.34
N ILE A 612 -27.40 60.89 9.39
CA ILE A 612 -27.13 62.34 9.31
C ILE A 612 -28.45 63.08 9.06
N GLY A 613 -29.32 62.58 8.18
CA GLY A 613 -30.65 63.15 7.94
C GLY A 613 -31.54 63.19 9.19
N VAL A 614 -31.56 62.12 10.00
CA VAL A 614 -32.36 62.04 11.23
C VAL A 614 -31.81 62.97 12.31
N ILE A 615 -30.48 63.07 12.47
CA ILE A 615 -29.87 63.98 13.45
C ILE A 615 -30.13 65.43 13.05
N THR A 616 -29.94 65.77 11.77
CA THR A 616 -30.18 67.13 11.27
C THR A 616 -31.67 67.50 11.38
N GLY A 617 -32.56 66.55 11.04
CA GLY A 617 -34.00 66.69 11.18
C GLY A 617 -34.42 66.89 12.64
N ALA A 618 -33.88 66.10 13.57
CA ALA A 618 -34.15 66.23 15.00
C ALA A 618 -33.64 67.56 15.57
N CYS A 619 -32.44 68.02 15.17
CA CYS A 619 -31.93 69.32 15.58
C CYS A 619 -32.79 70.47 15.05
N ILE A 620 -33.24 70.42 13.80
CA ILE A 620 -34.17 71.42 13.24
C ILE A 620 -35.50 71.38 13.99
N LEU A 621 -36.02 70.20 14.31
CA LEU A 621 -37.26 70.04 15.07
C LEU A 621 -37.13 70.61 16.48
N VAL A 622 -36.01 70.38 17.17
CA VAL A 622 -35.74 70.98 18.48
C VAL A 622 -35.61 72.50 18.38
N VAL A 623 -34.95 73.04 17.36
CA VAL A 623 -34.89 74.49 17.13
C VAL A 623 -36.27 75.07 16.84
N ILE A 624 -37.11 74.40 16.04
CA ILE A 624 -38.51 74.79 15.80
C ILE A 624 -39.31 74.73 17.10
N VAL A 625 -39.15 73.70 17.93
CA VAL A 625 -39.82 73.59 19.23
C VAL A 625 -39.34 74.69 20.19
N ILE A 626 -38.05 75.05 20.17
CA ILE A 626 -37.54 76.19 20.96
C ILE A 626 -38.10 77.51 20.43
N ILE A 627 -38.18 77.72 19.12
CA ILE A 627 -38.80 78.91 18.52
C ILE A 627 -40.30 78.94 18.86
N ILE A 628 -41.00 77.81 18.82
CA ILE A 628 -42.40 77.70 19.24
C ILE A 628 -42.52 77.94 20.74
N LEU A 629 -41.61 77.47 21.59
CA LEU A 629 -41.61 77.74 23.03
C LEU A 629 -41.29 79.19 23.35
N ILE A 630 -40.39 79.84 22.57
CA ILE A 630 -40.11 81.27 22.69
C ILE A 630 -41.30 82.07 22.17
N ALA A 631 -41.93 81.70 21.06
CA ALA A 631 -43.14 82.31 20.54
C ALA A 631 -44.33 82.08 21.47
N TYR A 632 -44.44 80.91 22.11
CA TYR A 632 -45.45 80.58 23.10
C TYR A 632 -45.18 81.31 24.40
N ARG A 633 -43.94 81.48 24.85
CA ARG A 633 -43.61 82.34 25.99
C ARG A 633 -43.88 83.80 25.68
N ARG A 634 -43.53 84.28 24.49
CA ARG A 634 -43.75 85.67 24.05
C ARG A 634 -45.24 85.97 23.85
N LYS A 635 -46.01 85.00 23.32
CA LYS A 635 -47.49 85.05 23.18
C LYS A 635 -48.22 84.74 24.48
N SER A 636 -47.65 83.96 25.39
CA SER A 636 -48.16 83.71 26.75
C SER A 636 -47.95 84.93 27.64
N THR A 637 -46.88 85.72 27.46
CA THR A 637 -46.72 87.00 28.17
C THR A 637 -47.64 88.10 27.63
N GLU A 638 -48.05 88.05 26.36
CA GLU A 638 -49.12 88.92 25.83
C GLU A 638 -50.53 88.41 26.18
N SER A 639 -50.78 87.10 26.16
CA SER A 639 -52.08 86.50 26.51
C SER A 639 -52.35 86.49 28.02
N SER A 640 -51.30 86.48 28.86
CA SER A 640 -51.42 86.65 30.32
C SER A 640 -51.80 88.08 30.72
N ARG A 641 -51.72 89.04 29.78
CA ARG A 641 -52.22 90.41 29.97
C ARG A 641 -53.68 90.59 29.50
N VAL A 642 -54.25 89.59 28.82
CA VAL A 642 -55.67 89.54 28.43
C VAL A 642 -56.48 88.66 29.38
N LEU A 643 -55.86 87.65 30.01
CA LEU A 643 -56.50 86.86 31.09
C LEU A 643 -56.54 87.59 32.44
N LYS A 644 -55.66 88.57 32.70
CA LYS A 644 -55.76 89.48 33.85
C LYS A 644 -56.83 90.56 33.70
N ASN A 645 -57.30 90.83 32.48
CA ASN A 645 -58.44 91.73 32.22
C ASN A 645 -59.80 91.00 32.15
N MET A 646 -59.85 89.68 32.38
CA MET A 646 -61.12 88.95 32.62
C MET A 646 -61.29 88.46 34.07
N GLN A 647 -60.24 88.49 34.90
CA GLN A 647 -60.34 88.15 36.32
C GLN A 647 -60.78 89.35 37.20
N GLU A 648 -60.68 90.60 36.71
CA GLU A 648 -61.21 91.81 37.39
C GLU A 648 -62.69 92.13 37.05
N GLN A 649 -63.32 91.38 36.13
CA GLN A 649 -64.77 91.45 35.88
C GLN A 649 -65.57 90.29 36.51
N MET A 650 -64.90 89.38 37.23
CA MET A 650 -65.56 88.26 37.93
C MET A 650 -65.66 88.47 39.46
N ASP A 651 -64.81 89.32 40.06
CA ASP A 651 -64.91 89.71 41.48
C ASP A 651 -65.99 90.78 41.77
N VAL A 652 -66.52 91.45 40.73
CA VAL A 652 -67.61 92.44 40.84
C VAL A 652 -69.00 91.84 40.59
N LEU A 653 -69.09 90.58 40.17
CA LEU A 653 -70.35 89.84 40.03
C LEU A 653 -70.56 88.78 41.12
N GLU A 654 -69.51 88.41 41.87
CA GLU A 654 -69.61 87.53 43.05
C GLU A 654 -69.98 88.29 44.34
N LEU A 655 -69.72 89.61 44.43
CA LEU A 655 -70.16 90.46 45.54
C LEU A 655 -71.59 91.00 45.42
N ARG A 656 -72.28 90.79 44.29
CA ARG A 656 -73.68 91.25 44.08
C ARG A 656 -74.74 90.16 44.29
N VAL A 657 -74.33 88.90 44.37
CA VAL A 657 -75.24 87.75 44.62
C VAL A 657 -75.13 87.26 46.08
N ALA A 658 -74.00 87.51 46.74
CA ALA A 658 -73.82 87.23 48.18
C ALA A 658 -74.50 88.26 49.11
N SER A 659 -74.94 89.42 48.61
CA SER A 659 -75.72 90.40 49.38
C SER A 659 -77.24 90.23 49.23
N GLU A 660 -77.75 89.77 48.08
CA GLU A 660 -79.20 89.60 47.85
C GLU A 660 -79.79 88.28 48.41
N CYS A 661 -78.98 87.29 48.77
CA CYS A 661 -79.45 86.13 49.55
C CYS A 661 -79.30 86.30 51.09
N LYS A 662 -78.58 87.33 51.55
CA LYS A 662 -78.36 87.61 52.98
C LYS A 662 -79.44 88.51 53.61
N GLU A 663 -80.32 89.09 52.80
CA GLU A 663 -81.37 90.03 53.24
C GLU A 663 -82.79 89.41 53.27
N ALA A 664 -82.98 88.18 52.76
CA ALA A 664 -84.29 87.50 52.72
C ALA A 664 -84.46 86.31 53.71
N PHE A 665 -83.43 85.97 54.50
CA PHE A 665 -83.49 84.86 55.49
C PHE A 665 -83.22 85.30 56.94
N ALA A 666 -83.10 86.61 57.19
CA ALA A 666 -83.03 87.22 58.52
C ALA A 666 -84.41 87.69 59.05
N GLU A 667 -85.50 87.44 58.32
CA GLU A 667 -86.86 87.88 58.70
C GLU A 667 -87.82 86.77 59.18
N LEU A 668 -87.38 85.52 59.27
CA LEU A 668 -88.21 84.43 59.83
C LEU A 668 -87.43 83.58 60.84
N GLN A 669 -87.07 84.20 61.96
CA GLN A 669 -86.96 83.50 63.24
C GLN A 669 -88.35 83.25 63.82
N THR A 670 -88.46 82.18 64.62
CA THR A 670 -89.65 81.63 65.31
C THR A 670 -90.42 80.70 64.38
N GLU A 671 -90.27 79.39 64.50
CA GLU A 671 -90.76 78.64 65.65
C GLU A 671 -90.12 77.25 65.74
N MET A 672 -89.85 76.84 66.98
CA MET A 672 -89.91 75.47 67.50
C MET A 672 -88.90 74.40 67.02
N THR A 673 -88.04 74.15 68.00
CA THR A 673 -87.44 72.88 68.44
C THR A 673 -88.27 71.60 68.25
N ASP A 674 -87.54 70.49 68.35
CA ASP A 674 -87.97 69.14 68.77
C ASP A 674 -88.50 68.16 67.71
N LEU A 675 -87.63 67.24 67.28
CA LEU A 675 -87.65 65.80 67.63
C LEU A 675 -86.63 65.08 66.72
N THR A 676 -85.52 64.56 67.25
CA THR A 676 -85.37 63.19 67.79
C THR A 676 -85.40 62.10 66.71
N SER A 677 -84.30 61.34 66.69
CA SER A 677 -84.27 59.89 66.43
C SER A 677 -84.80 59.42 65.07
N ASP A 678 -83.91 58.91 64.21
CA ASP A 678 -83.90 57.46 63.95
C ASP A 678 -82.85 57.02 62.91
N LEU A 679 -82.29 55.84 63.21
CA LEU A 679 -81.73 54.83 62.30
C LEU A 679 -80.25 54.92 61.88
N THR A 680 -79.43 54.35 62.78
CA THR A 680 -78.40 53.33 62.50
C THR A 680 -78.81 52.42 61.31
N THR A 681 -77.94 51.88 60.44
CA THR A 681 -76.92 50.85 60.70
C THR A 681 -76.35 50.39 59.33
N GLY A 682 -75.08 49.96 59.23
CA GLY A 682 -74.62 49.16 58.07
C GLY A 682 -73.11 49.17 57.81
N GLY A 683 -72.33 48.43 58.60
CA GLY A 683 -70.91 48.12 58.35
C GLY A 683 -70.71 46.66 57.87
N ILE A 684 -69.68 46.43 57.05
CA ILE A 684 -69.33 45.15 56.40
C ILE A 684 -68.31 44.38 57.27
N PRO A 685 -68.43 43.05 57.51
CA PRO A 685 -67.48 42.29 58.34
C PRO A 685 -66.35 41.64 57.53
N PHE A 686 -65.16 41.57 58.12
CA PHE A 686 -64.02 40.77 57.65
C PHE A 686 -64.13 39.32 58.17
N LEU A 687 -63.90 38.32 57.31
CA LEU A 687 -63.74 36.92 57.71
C LEU A 687 -62.26 36.58 57.97
N ASP A 688 -62.01 35.70 58.94
CA ASP A 688 -60.70 35.16 59.30
C ASP A 688 -60.08 34.30 58.17
N TYR A 689 -58.75 34.42 57.99
CA TYR A 689 -57.93 33.80 56.95
C TYR A 689 -58.11 32.28 56.88
N ARG A 690 -58.30 31.61 58.02
CA ARG A 690 -58.54 30.15 58.08
C ARG A 690 -59.84 29.75 57.37
N THR A 691 -60.89 30.57 57.52
CA THR A 691 -62.21 30.31 56.92
C THR A 691 -62.24 30.67 55.43
N TYR A 692 -61.45 31.67 55.03
CA TYR A 692 -61.25 32.03 53.63
C TYR A 692 -60.48 30.94 52.86
N ALA A 693 -59.37 30.43 53.42
CA ALA A 693 -58.55 29.41 52.77
C ALA A 693 -59.27 28.06 52.61
N MET A 694 -60.08 27.63 53.58
CA MET A 694 -60.88 26.40 53.48
C MET A 694 -61.92 26.44 52.36
N LYS A 695 -62.62 27.58 52.18
CA LYS A 695 -63.66 27.71 51.15
C LYS A 695 -63.14 27.90 49.73
N VAL A 696 -61.87 28.27 49.57
CA VAL A 696 -61.25 28.49 48.24
C VAL A 696 -60.54 27.24 47.72
N LEU A 697 -59.91 26.44 48.60
CA LEU A 697 -59.09 25.29 48.17
C LEU A 697 -59.88 23.97 48.07
N LEU A 698 -61.02 23.83 48.74
CA LEU A 698 -61.88 22.63 48.69
C LEU A 698 -63.37 23.00 48.68
N PRO A 699 -63.91 23.52 47.56
CA PRO A 699 -65.32 23.88 47.47
C PRO A 699 -66.19 22.60 47.45
N ASN A 700 -67.14 22.50 48.40
CA ASN A 700 -68.20 21.49 48.51
C ASN A 700 -67.81 20.07 48.98
N ASN A 701 -66.91 19.91 49.94
CA ASN A 701 -66.81 18.62 50.64
C ASN A 701 -66.31 18.80 52.09
N ASP A 702 -67.23 18.74 53.05
CA ASP A 702 -66.95 18.92 54.49
C ASP A 702 -66.39 17.67 55.19
N ASP A 703 -66.15 16.57 54.44
CA ASP A 703 -65.77 15.27 55.02
C ASP A 703 -64.60 14.61 54.27
N HIS A 704 -63.51 15.36 54.08
CA HIS A 704 -62.30 14.85 53.43
C HIS A 704 -61.32 14.25 54.44
N SER A 705 -60.85 13.02 54.19
CA SER A 705 -59.98 12.21 55.05
C SER A 705 -58.62 12.83 55.45
N VAL A 706 -58.27 13.99 54.90
CA VAL A 706 -57.05 14.75 55.22
C VAL A 706 -57.25 15.68 56.43
N LEU A 707 -58.49 15.89 56.89
CA LEU A 707 -58.84 16.78 58.00
C LEU A 707 -58.82 16.12 59.40
N ARG A 708 -58.52 14.82 59.50
CA ARG A 708 -58.52 14.09 60.79
C ARG A 708 -57.18 14.09 61.55
N ASP A 709 -56.08 14.51 60.92
CA ASP A 709 -54.73 14.49 61.53
C ASP A 709 -54.17 15.88 61.87
N MET A 710 -55.01 16.92 61.93
CA MET A 710 -54.60 18.28 62.36
C MET A 710 -55.53 18.85 63.44
N GLN A 711 -55.69 18.11 64.54
CA GLN A 711 -56.28 18.62 65.78
C GLN A 711 -55.22 18.82 66.86
#